data_AF-D2RDR5-F1
#
_entry.id   AF-D2RDR5-F1
#
_cell.length_a   1.000
_cell.length_b   1.000
_cell.length_c   1.000
_cell.angle_alpha   90.00
_cell.angle_beta   90.00
_cell.angle_gamma   90.00
#
_symmetry.space_group_name_H-M   'P 1'
#
loop_
_entity.id
_entity.type
_entity.pdbx_description
1 polymer ?
#
loop_
_entity_poly.entity_id
_entity_poly.type
_entity_poly.pdbx_seq_one_letter_code
_entity_poly.pdbx_strand_id
1 'polypeptide(L)'
;MTCKEIKNLPFDLYTRNYIIVNVINNYYKSSNAKIRILDVGGKNGRLRDFLNESKFDLIVLDVDPKPDTKEYIVGDARALPFKPKSFDVVVSSELLEHIPPNDRIKVLENMIEVSKDLVILAAPFYSKEVEDAEVRANEFFKRFFGNDHRWLKEHIENGLPRERDIEEFVKSKGLNFTKIQTNNINNWLLMQLFIFSAYIFGITPERVAEVYRYYNENFLELGDFLPPTYRKIYIIGKKVPKVDFGKSYLNINKYQRLLELISNAIAQTIRDKDEHIKNLEALLNQKTVEVESLKNELQRLLRDLDKKSALIQDLNNEIEKLKIDLKDKIQENINLKNKLFETKNEIKRLQEIIKRLEEKVADKNNLIAKLEAENEALKNRLATVEKHLHEIQQSLIFKALAKYQRFIDKLLPLGTRRRFYYDLGIIGLRTIANEGFLVFLNRASEYIRKRLALKHKIVKPLLETNMLHSGTHEPLKLDKELVIKFRAKADRLNEIKILTATYQRRNKDLELLVEVDGKLERRVIVKGWKILDNDYTSFKFKPIENCEGKLVTLRLRSLGKPSSAVWFNRHTSFGEVELFYDGKKIDGSINIQVYHDIKVRDDYELWILKNEPKEEDLKRMAEECKKFKYRPKISIIMPTWNTDERWLRKAIESVLNQVYDNWELCIADGGSTKPHVRKILEEYAKKDKRIKVKFLPKNLGIAGNSNEALKLATGEFVAFLDHDDELAPFALYEVVKLLNEKPDLDFIYSDEDKIDEKGRRRDPFFKPDYSPDMFLSCNYLIHITVIRKSLVDKVGGFRLGYDGSQDYDLFLRVLEHTDKIAHIPKILYHWRAIETSCASRPEAKMYAYKAAKKALADAMKRRGIEIEGVYDGLWLGSYRIKYKINGNPKVSIIIPTKDKVEVLKRCVESILNKTTYQNYEIVIVDNNSQEEKTFEYYETIKDHPKIRILEYNKPFNFSAINNYAVSKVDSEFILFLNNDTEVITSEWLSAMLEHAQRKEVGAVGAKLLYPNNTIQHAGVILGLGVHRVAGHSHRHYPANSHGYVGRINVVQNLSAVTAACMLTKKSLFEEVGGFDEVNLPIAFNDVDYCLKLREKGYLIVYTPYAVLYHYESLSRGYEDTPEKQARFLREVRYMREKWGHILDNDPYYNPNLTREKEDFSIRV
;
A
#
# COMPACT_ATOMS: atom_id res chain seq x y z
N MET A 1 -40.77 -28.52 -16.19
CA MET A 1 -40.97 -27.76 -14.94
C MET A 1 -42.45 -27.73 -14.58
N THR A 2 -42.79 -27.75 -13.30
CA THR A 2 -44.16 -27.45 -12.85
C THR A 2 -44.50 -25.97 -13.11
N CYS A 3 -45.79 -25.63 -13.28
CA CYS A 3 -46.22 -24.22 -13.46
C CYS A 3 -45.74 -23.30 -12.31
N LYS A 4 -45.54 -23.88 -11.12
CA LYS A 4 -45.00 -23.19 -9.93
C LYS A 4 -43.49 -22.91 -10.03
N GLU A 5 -42.71 -23.81 -10.63
CA GLU A 5 -41.26 -23.62 -10.83
C GLU A 5 -40.95 -22.51 -11.84
N ILE A 6 -41.75 -22.41 -12.90
CA ILE A 6 -41.58 -21.35 -13.92
C ILE A 6 -41.82 -19.96 -13.28
N LYS A 7 -42.74 -19.83 -12.34
CA LYS A 7 -42.94 -18.55 -11.66
C LYS A 7 -41.79 -18.16 -10.72
N ASN A 8 -40.90 -19.09 -10.37
CA ASN A 8 -39.72 -18.79 -9.55
C ASN A 8 -38.51 -18.32 -10.37
N LEU A 9 -38.61 -18.24 -11.71
CA LEU A 9 -37.50 -17.72 -12.52
C LEU A 9 -37.28 -16.23 -12.23
N PRO A 10 -36.05 -15.70 -12.41
CA PRO A 10 -35.80 -14.26 -12.29
C PRO A 10 -36.79 -13.45 -13.11
N PHE A 11 -37.22 -12.31 -12.57
CA PHE A 11 -38.34 -11.53 -13.11
C PHE A 11 -38.20 -11.19 -14.60
N ASP A 12 -37.02 -10.74 -15.03
CA ASP A 12 -36.76 -10.39 -16.43
C ASP A 12 -36.79 -11.61 -17.36
N LEU A 13 -36.24 -12.75 -16.91
CA LEU A 13 -36.30 -14.03 -17.62
C LEU A 13 -37.74 -14.53 -17.76
N TYR A 14 -38.55 -14.42 -16.70
CA TYR A 14 -39.94 -14.86 -16.76
C TYR A 14 -40.75 -14.01 -17.73
N THR A 15 -40.77 -12.69 -17.53
CA THR A 15 -41.63 -11.77 -18.27
C THR A 15 -41.39 -11.84 -19.78
N ARG A 16 -40.12 -11.83 -20.22
CA ARG A 16 -39.80 -11.86 -21.65
C ARG A 16 -40.21 -13.18 -22.32
N ASN A 17 -39.92 -14.33 -21.70
CA ASN A 17 -40.25 -15.63 -22.27
C ASN A 17 -41.76 -15.90 -22.24
N TYR A 18 -42.43 -15.47 -21.17
CA TYR A 18 -43.89 -15.50 -21.08
C TYR A 18 -44.52 -14.74 -22.25
N ILE A 19 -44.06 -13.53 -22.54
CA ILE A 19 -44.57 -12.72 -23.66
C ILE A 19 -44.27 -13.41 -25.00
N ILE A 20 -43.02 -13.83 -25.23
CA ILE A 20 -42.60 -14.49 -26.49
C ILE A 20 -43.46 -15.73 -26.76
N VAL A 21 -43.64 -16.61 -25.78
CA VAL A 21 -44.42 -17.84 -25.97
C VAL A 21 -45.89 -17.55 -26.19
N ASN A 22 -46.48 -16.56 -25.51
CA ASN A 22 -47.86 -16.16 -25.77
C ASN A 22 -48.06 -15.63 -27.20
N VAL A 23 -47.08 -14.88 -27.72
CA VAL A 23 -47.10 -14.42 -29.12
C VAL A 23 -47.08 -15.60 -30.08
N ILE A 24 -46.18 -16.56 -29.88
CA ILE A 24 -46.05 -17.74 -30.72
C ILE A 24 -47.32 -18.60 -30.65
N ASN A 25 -47.83 -18.86 -29.45
CA ASN A 25 -49.04 -19.66 -29.23
C ASN A 25 -50.27 -19.03 -29.87
N ASN A 26 -50.41 -17.71 -29.82
CA ASN A 26 -51.52 -16.99 -30.44
C ASN A 26 -51.43 -17.07 -31.98
N TYR A 27 -50.24 -16.85 -32.53
CA TYR A 27 -50.01 -16.89 -33.97
C TYR A 27 -50.32 -18.28 -34.59
N TYR A 28 -49.89 -19.36 -33.91
CA TYR A 28 -50.11 -20.74 -34.36
C TYR A 28 -51.26 -21.45 -33.61
N LYS A 29 -52.25 -20.69 -33.12
CA LYS A 29 -53.37 -21.27 -32.36
C LYS A 29 -54.15 -22.32 -33.16
N SER A 30 -54.31 -22.12 -34.46
CA SER A 30 -55.06 -23.00 -35.38
C SER A 30 -54.20 -24.03 -36.11
N SER A 31 -52.89 -24.09 -35.86
CA SER A 31 -51.99 -25.05 -36.51
C SER A 31 -51.86 -26.33 -35.68
N ASN A 32 -52.08 -27.48 -36.32
CA ASN A 32 -51.81 -28.81 -35.76
C ASN A 32 -50.41 -29.33 -36.11
N ALA A 33 -49.63 -28.59 -36.93
CA ALA A 33 -48.27 -28.96 -37.28
C ALA A 33 -47.29 -28.61 -36.15
N LYS A 34 -46.24 -29.43 -35.99
CA LYS A 34 -45.13 -29.13 -35.07
C LYS A 34 -44.37 -27.92 -35.60
N ILE A 35 -44.22 -26.89 -34.76
CA ILE A 35 -43.62 -25.60 -35.14
C ILE A 35 -42.14 -25.60 -34.77
N ARG A 36 -41.25 -25.27 -35.71
CA ARG A 36 -39.80 -25.23 -35.48
C ARG A 36 -39.34 -23.83 -35.09
N ILE A 37 -38.67 -23.74 -33.94
CA ILE A 37 -38.18 -22.50 -33.34
C ILE A 37 -36.65 -22.55 -33.24
N LEU A 38 -35.99 -21.47 -33.67
CA LEU A 38 -34.57 -21.22 -33.41
C LEU A 38 -34.42 -20.10 -32.36
N ASP A 39 -33.76 -20.36 -31.24
CA ASP A 39 -33.42 -19.35 -30.22
C ASP A 39 -31.93 -18.98 -30.31
N VAL A 40 -31.65 -17.77 -30.79
CA VAL A 40 -30.30 -17.24 -31.06
C VAL A 40 -29.82 -16.41 -29.85
N GLY A 41 -28.70 -16.82 -29.25
CA GLY A 41 -28.23 -16.32 -27.95
C GLY A 41 -28.95 -16.95 -26.76
N GLY A 42 -29.63 -18.08 -26.97
CA GLY A 42 -30.57 -18.66 -26.01
C GLY A 42 -29.95 -19.41 -24.84
N LYS A 43 -28.61 -19.44 -24.66
CA LYS A 43 -27.95 -20.26 -23.61
C LYS A 43 -28.53 -20.04 -22.23
N ASN A 44 -28.88 -18.80 -21.91
CA ASN A 44 -29.46 -18.37 -20.64
C ASN A 44 -30.98 -18.15 -20.72
N GLY A 45 -31.57 -18.18 -21.92
CA GLY A 45 -32.93 -17.73 -22.20
C GLY A 45 -34.03 -18.61 -21.63
N ARG A 46 -33.80 -19.90 -21.35
CA ARG A 46 -34.81 -20.85 -20.78
C ARG A 46 -36.17 -20.84 -21.49
N LEU A 47 -36.23 -20.43 -22.76
CA LEU A 47 -37.46 -20.37 -23.56
C LEU A 47 -38.17 -21.73 -23.61
N ARG A 48 -37.39 -22.81 -23.62
CA ARG A 48 -37.89 -24.20 -23.59
C ARG A 48 -38.87 -24.46 -22.44
N ASP A 49 -38.62 -23.90 -21.26
CA ASP A 49 -39.43 -24.16 -20.06
C ASP A 49 -40.87 -23.66 -20.20
N PHE A 50 -41.13 -22.74 -21.14
CA PHE A 50 -42.44 -22.18 -21.42
C PHE A 50 -43.14 -22.85 -22.60
N LEU A 51 -42.41 -23.62 -23.42
CA LEU A 51 -42.93 -24.25 -24.63
C LEU A 51 -43.49 -25.64 -24.33
N ASN A 52 -44.56 -26.00 -25.04
CA ASN A 52 -45.06 -27.37 -25.02
C ASN A 52 -44.30 -28.21 -26.07
N GLU A 53 -43.47 -29.14 -25.62
CA GLU A 53 -42.64 -30.01 -26.47
C GLU A 53 -43.44 -30.85 -27.48
N SER A 54 -44.73 -31.12 -27.20
CA SER A 54 -45.61 -31.82 -28.14
C SER A 54 -46.00 -30.97 -29.35
N LYS A 55 -45.88 -29.63 -29.24
CA LYS A 55 -46.28 -28.66 -30.27
C LYS A 55 -45.09 -27.92 -30.89
N PHE A 56 -44.00 -27.75 -30.15
CA PHE A 56 -42.84 -26.95 -30.55
C PHE A 56 -41.56 -27.77 -30.57
N ASP A 57 -40.73 -27.54 -31.58
CA ASP A 57 -39.37 -28.08 -31.71
C ASP A 57 -38.40 -26.91 -31.56
N LEU A 58 -37.59 -26.89 -30.49
CA LEU A 58 -36.70 -25.76 -30.17
C LEU A 58 -35.23 -26.15 -30.36
N ILE A 59 -34.56 -25.44 -31.26
CA ILE A 59 -33.10 -25.46 -31.42
C ILE A 59 -32.53 -24.16 -30.83
N VAL A 60 -31.48 -24.27 -30.03
CA VAL A 60 -30.76 -23.12 -29.46
C VAL A 60 -29.44 -22.95 -30.20
N LEU A 61 -29.11 -21.74 -30.63
CA LEU A 61 -27.81 -21.39 -31.18
C LEU A 61 -27.11 -20.36 -30.30
N ASP A 62 -25.86 -20.61 -29.93
CA ASP A 62 -25.06 -19.71 -29.11
C ASP A 62 -23.56 -19.83 -29.45
N VAL A 63 -22.76 -18.83 -29.09
CA VAL A 63 -21.30 -18.86 -29.28
C VAL A 63 -20.59 -19.64 -28.19
N ASP A 64 -21.20 -19.75 -27.02
CA ASP A 64 -20.64 -20.46 -25.90
C ASP A 64 -20.93 -21.98 -25.97
N PRO A 65 -19.97 -22.85 -25.68
CA PRO A 65 -20.22 -24.29 -25.60
C PRO A 65 -21.08 -24.65 -24.38
N LYS A 66 -22.05 -25.55 -24.57
CA LYS A 66 -22.83 -26.28 -23.54
C LYS A 66 -22.70 -27.79 -23.81
N PRO A 67 -23.15 -28.70 -22.91
CA PRO A 67 -23.08 -30.13 -23.14
C PRO A 67 -23.73 -30.55 -24.47
N ASP A 68 -23.11 -31.52 -25.13
CA ASP A 68 -23.39 -32.00 -26.48
C ASP A 68 -24.82 -32.60 -26.57
N THR A 69 -25.79 -31.75 -26.90
CA THR A 69 -27.19 -32.11 -27.07
C THR A 69 -27.61 -31.74 -28.49
N LYS A 70 -28.37 -32.61 -29.16
CA LYS A 70 -28.76 -32.42 -30.58
C LYS A 70 -29.55 -31.14 -30.86
N GLU A 71 -30.01 -30.46 -29.81
CA GLU A 71 -30.87 -29.30 -29.86
C GLU A 71 -30.11 -28.00 -29.50
N TYR A 72 -28.80 -28.08 -29.27
CA TYR A 72 -27.92 -26.95 -29.01
C TYR A 72 -26.79 -26.91 -30.05
N ILE A 73 -26.65 -25.79 -30.72
CA ILE A 73 -25.69 -25.61 -31.83
C ILE A 73 -24.75 -24.48 -31.47
N VAL A 74 -23.45 -24.76 -31.45
CA VAL A 74 -22.44 -23.70 -31.30
C VAL A 74 -22.27 -22.99 -32.64
N GLY A 75 -22.53 -21.68 -32.70
CA GLY A 75 -22.48 -20.93 -33.94
C GLY A 75 -22.54 -19.41 -33.75
N ASP A 76 -22.09 -18.69 -34.78
CA ASP A 76 -22.07 -17.22 -34.80
C ASP A 76 -23.36 -16.66 -35.42
N ALA A 77 -24.06 -15.80 -34.69
CA ALA A 77 -25.29 -15.16 -35.18
C ALA A 77 -25.06 -14.28 -36.43
N ARG A 78 -23.83 -13.84 -36.68
CA ARG A 78 -23.42 -13.10 -37.89
C ARG A 78 -23.30 -13.98 -39.13
N ALA A 79 -23.35 -15.30 -38.98
CA ALA A 79 -23.36 -16.27 -40.06
C ALA A 79 -24.08 -17.57 -39.63
N LEU A 80 -25.41 -17.56 -39.68
CA LEU A 80 -26.22 -18.70 -39.24
C LEU A 80 -26.03 -19.91 -40.19
N PRO A 81 -25.72 -21.12 -39.68
CA PRO A 81 -25.36 -22.30 -40.49
C PRO A 81 -26.58 -23.04 -41.08
N PHE A 82 -27.70 -22.35 -41.29
CA PHE A 82 -28.97 -22.96 -41.70
C PHE A 82 -29.37 -22.50 -43.09
N LYS A 83 -30.10 -23.36 -43.80
CA LYS A 83 -30.69 -22.98 -45.09
C LYS A 83 -31.77 -21.91 -44.87
N PRO A 84 -32.04 -21.03 -45.85
CA PRO A 84 -33.13 -20.06 -45.76
C PRO A 84 -34.46 -20.73 -45.42
N LYS A 85 -35.28 -20.10 -44.57
CA LYS A 85 -36.61 -20.57 -44.12
C LYS A 85 -36.62 -21.95 -43.44
N SER A 86 -35.53 -22.34 -42.79
CA SER A 86 -35.43 -23.62 -42.06
C SER A 86 -36.29 -23.68 -40.79
N PHE A 87 -36.66 -22.53 -40.24
CA PHE A 87 -37.43 -22.40 -38.99
C PHE A 87 -38.69 -21.59 -39.20
N ASP A 88 -39.79 -21.99 -38.57
CA ASP A 88 -41.04 -21.24 -38.61
C ASP A 88 -40.92 -19.92 -37.83
N VAL A 89 -40.24 -19.96 -36.68
CA VAL A 89 -39.97 -18.78 -35.82
C VAL A 89 -38.50 -18.71 -35.43
N VAL A 90 -37.93 -17.51 -35.46
CA VAL A 90 -36.57 -17.24 -34.94
C VAL A 90 -36.68 -16.22 -33.81
N VAL A 91 -36.17 -16.57 -32.64
CA VAL A 91 -36.22 -15.76 -31.42
C VAL A 91 -34.81 -15.34 -31.04
N SER A 92 -34.69 -14.13 -30.49
CA SER A 92 -33.53 -13.75 -29.70
C SER A 92 -33.99 -12.94 -28.50
N SER A 93 -33.63 -13.38 -27.29
CA SER A 93 -34.12 -12.80 -26.04
C SER A 93 -33.12 -11.94 -25.27
N GLU A 94 -31.82 -12.13 -25.51
CA GLU A 94 -30.67 -11.39 -24.95
C GLU A 94 -29.46 -11.55 -25.90
N LEU A 95 -29.33 -10.69 -26.91
CA LEU A 95 -28.27 -10.82 -27.90
C LEU A 95 -27.83 -9.46 -28.41
N LEU A 96 -28.76 -8.65 -28.88
CA LEU A 96 -28.45 -7.41 -29.60
C LEU A 96 -27.62 -6.42 -28.75
N GLU A 97 -27.85 -6.39 -27.45
CA GLU A 97 -27.11 -5.60 -26.46
C GLU A 97 -25.64 -6.04 -26.30
N HIS A 98 -25.33 -7.31 -26.59
CA HIS A 98 -23.97 -7.87 -26.59
C HIS A 98 -23.31 -7.84 -27.98
N ILE A 99 -24.08 -7.60 -29.05
CA ILE A 99 -23.55 -7.48 -30.41
C ILE A 99 -23.04 -6.04 -30.65
N PRO A 100 -21.81 -5.86 -31.16
CA PRO A 100 -21.30 -4.54 -31.55
C PRO A 100 -22.25 -3.82 -32.53
N PRO A 101 -22.40 -2.48 -32.46
CA PRO A 101 -23.39 -1.74 -33.26
C PRO A 101 -23.37 -2.04 -34.76
N ASN A 102 -22.18 -2.21 -35.34
CA ASN A 102 -21.98 -2.44 -36.77
C ASN A 102 -22.48 -3.82 -37.24
N ASP A 103 -22.60 -4.80 -36.34
CA ASP A 103 -22.96 -6.18 -36.68
C ASP A 103 -24.46 -6.48 -36.47
N ARG A 104 -25.20 -5.62 -35.75
CA ARG A 104 -26.60 -5.86 -35.36
C ARG A 104 -27.54 -6.08 -36.54
N ILE A 105 -27.41 -5.26 -37.58
CA ILE A 105 -28.25 -5.35 -38.78
C ILE A 105 -27.96 -6.65 -39.54
N LYS A 106 -26.70 -7.06 -39.61
CA LYS A 106 -26.31 -8.33 -40.24
C LYS A 106 -26.88 -9.53 -39.50
N VAL A 107 -26.85 -9.51 -38.16
CA VAL A 107 -27.49 -10.54 -37.33
C VAL A 107 -29.00 -10.60 -37.61
N LEU A 108 -29.67 -9.45 -37.62
CA LEU A 108 -31.09 -9.38 -37.93
C LEU A 108 -31.42 -9.88 -39.34
N GLU A 109 -30.59 -9.54 -40.33
CA GLU A 109 -30.72 -10.04 -41.70
C GLU A 109 -30.70 -11.56 -41.76
N ASN A 110 -29.70 -12.18 -41.13
CA ASN A 110 -29.58 -13.63 -41.09
C ASN A 110 -30.77 -14.29 -40.40
N MET A 111 -31.22 -13.73 -39.27
CA MET A 111 -32.40 -14.23 -38.55
C MET A 111 -33.66 -14.18 -39.42
N ILE A 112 -33.84 -13.12 -40.20
CA ILE A 112 -34.94 -12.99 -41.16
C ILE A 112 -34.81 -14.02 -42.30
N GLU A 113 -33.61 -14.26 -42.80
CA GLU A 113 -33.37 -15.21 -43.90
C GLU A 113 -33.71 -16.66 -43.51
N VAL A 114 -33.31 -17.08 -42.32
CA VAL A 114 -33.57 -18.45 -41.84
C VAL A 114 -35.00 -18.63 -41.30
N SER A 115 -35.70 -17.54 -41.02
CA SER A 115 -37.10 -17.52 -40.60
C SER A 115 -38.05 -17.67 -41.78
N LYS A 116 -39.12 -18.45 -41.61
CA LYS A 116 -40.20 -18.61 -42.58
C LYS A 116 -41.34 -17.62 -42.31
N ASP A 117 -41.78 -17.48 -41.05
CA ASP A 117 -42.96 -16.70 -40.71
C ASP A 117 -42.64 -15.49 -39.81
N LEU A 118 -41.95 -15.69 -38.68
CA LEU A 118 -41.75 -14.66 -37.65
C LEU A 118 -40.33 -14.59 -37.08
N VAL A 119 -39.84 -13.36 -36.89
CA VAL A 119 -38.66 -13.06 -36.05
C VAL A 119 -39.11 -12.30 -34.81
N ILE A 120 -38.70 -12.74 -33.62
CA ILE A 120 -39.00 -12.09 -32.34
C ILE A 120 -37.71 -11.64 -31.68
N LEU A 121 -37.53 -10.34 -31.47
CA LEU A 121 -36.35 -9.74 -30.84
C LEU A 121 -36.74 -9.09 -29.53
N ALA A 122 -36.19 -9.55 -28.42
CA ALA A 122 -36.28 -8.87 -27.14
C ALA A 122 -34.90 -8.35 -26.74
N ALA A 123 -34.80 -7.05 -26.44
CA ALA A 123 -33.57 -6.41 -25.98
C ALA A 123 -33.90 -5.16 -25.15
N PRO A 124 -32.99 -4.70 -24.29
CA PRO A 124 -33.04 -3.33 -23.79
C PRO A 124 -32.72 -2.37 -24.93
N PHE A 125 -33.59 -1.39 -25.18
CA PHE A 125 -33.38 -0.40 -26.25
C PHE A 125 -32.96 0.94 -25.65
N TYR A 126 -32.09 1.64 -26.36
CA TYR A 126 -31.55 2.92 -25.92
C TYR A 126 -32.67 3.94 -25.64
N SER A 127 -32.71 4.38 -24.38
CA SER A 127 -33.25 5.67 -23.94
C SER A 127 -32.33 6.20 -22.85
N LYS A 128 -32.39 7.49 -22.54
CA LYS A 128 -31.50 8.06 -21.52
C LYS A 128 -31.76 7.44 -20.14
N GLU A 129 -33.02 7.15 -19.86
CA GLU A 129 -33.46 6.50 -18.63
C GLU A 129 -32.88 5.09 -18.49
N VAL A 130 -32.92 4.28 -19.56
CA VAL A 130 -32.39 2.90 -19.58
C VAL A 130 -30.88 2.87 -19.34
N GLU A 131 -30.13 3.74 -20.03
CA GLU A 131 -28.69 3.88 -19.83
C GLU A 131 -28.36 4.27 -18.37
N ASP A 132 -29.07 5.26 -17.81
CA ASP A 132 -28.85 5.71 -16.43
C ASP A 132 -29.18 4.60 -15.40
N ALA A 133 -30.18 3.75 -15.68
CA ALA A 133 -30.52 2.62 -14.81
C ALA A 133 -29.43 1.54 -14.81
N GLU A 134 -28.87 1.18 -15.98
CA GLU A 134 -27.76 0.22 -16.07
C GLU A 134 -26.50 0.73 -15.37
N VAL A 135 -26.17 2.02 -15.53
CA VAL A 135 -25.03 2.66 -14.83
C VAL A 135 -25.21 2.58 -13.32
N ARG A 136 -26.40 2.92 -12.80
CA ARG A 136 -26.68 2.86 -11.35
C ARG A 136 -26.60 1.44 -10.80
N ALA A 137 -27.14 0.46 -11.53
CA ALA A 137 -27.05 -0.94 -11.15
C ALA A 137 -25.58 -1.41 -11.12
N ASN A 138 -24.78 -1.04 -12.12
CA ASN A 138 -23.35 -1.38 -12.18
C ASN A 138 -22.54 -0.70 -11.06
N GLU A 139 -22.78 0.58 -10.77
CA GLU A 139 -22.15 1.28 -9.64
C GLU A 139 -22.45 0.62 -8.29
N PHE A 140 -23.71 0.20 -8.08
CA PHE A 140 -24.10 -0.54 -6.88
C PHE A 140 -23.29 -1.84 -6.76
N PHE A 141 -23.20 -2.63 -7.83
CA PHE A 141 -22.41 -3.86 -7.85
C PHE A 141 -20.92 -3.61 -7.56
N LYS A 142 -20.33 -2.61 -8.24
CA LYS A 142 -18.91 -2.25 -8.14
C LYS A 142 -18.49 -1.85 -6.72
N ARG A 143 -19.36 -1.19 -5.96
CA ARG A 143 -19.07 -0.80 -4.57
C ARG A 143 -18.80 -1.99 -3.65
N PHE A 144 -19.43 -3.14 -3.91
CA PHE A 144 -19.28 -4.32 -3.06
C PHE A 144 -18.21 -5.30 -3.56
N PHE A 145 -18.03 -5.43 -4.87
CA PHE A 145 -17.10 -6.42 -5.45
C PHE A 145 -15.79 -5.83 -6.00
N GLY A 146 -15.64 -4.51 -6.01
CA GLY A 146 -14.43 -3.83 -6.51
C GLY A 146 -14.25 -3.82 -8.02
N ASN A 147 -15.10 -4.52 -8.78
CA ASN A 147 -15.08 -4.65 -10.24
C ASN A 147 -16.48 -4.42 -10.85
N ASP A 148 -16.57 -4.06 -12.12
CA ASP A 148 -17.84 -3.88 -12.85
C ASP A 148 -18.56 -5.22 -13.11
N HIS A 149 -19.89 -5.21 -13.17
CA HIS A 149 -20.69 -6.39 -13.54
C HIS A 149 -20.48 -6.73 -15.01
N ARG A 150 -20.02 -7.95 -15.32
CA ARG A 150 -19.59 -8.38 -16.66
C ARG A 150 -20.54 -7.94 -17.79
N TRP A 151 -21.83 -8.25 -17.66
CA TRP A 151 -22.83 -7.98 -18.70
C TRP A 151 -23.21 -6.51 -18.81
N LEU A 152 -23.34 -5.80 -17.68
CA LEU A 152 -23.70 -4.37 -17.70
C LEU A 152 -22.54 -3.53 -18.25
N LYS A 153 -21.30 -3.91 -17.94
CA LYS A 153 -20.11 -3.31 -18.55
C LYS A 153 -20.13 -3.47 -20.06
N GLU A 154 -20.45 -4.66 -20.57
CA GLU A 154 -20.53 -4.92 -22.00
C GLU A 154 -21.64 -4.10 -22.70
N HIS A 155 -22.80 -3.93 -22.07
CA HIS A 155 -23.85 -3.06 -22.59
C HIS A 155 -23.40 -1.60 -22.66
N ILE A 156 -22.71 -1.11 -21.62
CA ILE A 156 -22.17 0.25 -21.56
C ILE A 156 -21.09 0.46 -22.63
N GLU A 157 -20.24 -0.53 -22.88
CA GLU A 157 -19.17 -0.47 -23.88
C GLU A 157 -19.69 -0.57 -25.32
N ASN A 158 -20.63 -1.47 -25.60
CA ASN A 158 -21.23 -1.65 -26.93
C ASN A 158 -22.32 -0.62 -27.25
N GLY A 159 -22.92 -0.01 -26.24
CA GLY A 159 -24.10 0.85 -26.32
C GLY A 159 -25.38 0.06 -26.64
N LEU A 160 -26.55 0.54 -26.21
CA LEU A 160 -27.82 -0.17 -26.42
C LEU A 160 -28.34 -0.07 -27.87
N PRO A 161 -29.09 -1.07 -28.39
CA PRO A 161 -29.71 -1.02 -29.71
C PRO A 161 -30.71 0.14 -29.82
N ARG A 162 -30.76 0.78 -30.99
CA ARG A 162 -31.68 1.90 -31.27
C ARG A 162 -32.88 1.40 -32.06
N GLU A 163 -34.07 1.87 -31.68
CA GLU A 163 -35.31 1.48 -32.36
C GLU A 163 -35.29 1.86 -33.84
N ARG A 164 -34.79 3.06 -34.14
CA ARG A 164 -34.73 3.59 -35.51
C ARG A 164 -34.02 2.64 -36.48
N ASP A 165 -32.89 2.08 -36.07
CA ASP A 165 -32.04 1.23 -36.91
C ASP A 165 -32.78 -0.07 -37.29
N ILE A 166 -33.48 -0.66 -36.30
CA ILE A 166 -34.27 -1.88 -36.51
C ILE A 166 -35.51 -1.59 -37.37
N GLU A 167 -36.23 -0.52 -37.06
CA GLU A 167 -37.49 -0.17 -37.75
C GLU A 167 -37.26 0.23 -39.22
N GLU A 168 -36.20 0.98 -39.52
CA GLU A 168 -35.81 1.34 -40.89
C GLU A 168 -35.39 0.09 -41.69
N PHE A 169 -34.58 -0.79 -41.09
CA PHE A 169 -34.13 -2.01 -41.75
C PHE A 169 -35.30 -2.97 -42.06
N VAL A 170 -36.20 -3.21 -41.10
CA VAL A 170 -37.35 -4.10 -41.31
C VAL A 170 -38.25 -3.59 -42.43
N LYS A 171 -38.51 -2.28 -42.48
CA LYS A 171 -39.27 -1.65 -43.57
C LYS A 171 -38.58 -1.81 -44.92
N SER A 172 -37.25 -1.68 -44.98
CA SER A 172 -36.47 -1.86 -46.22
C SER A 172 -36.59 -3.27 -46.81
N LYS A 173 -36.85 -4.29 -45.98
CA LYS A 173 -37.08 -5.68 -46.41
C LYS A 173 -38.55 -5.98 -46.75
N GLY A 174 -39.43 -4.98 -46.73
CA GLY A 174 -40.86 -5.15 -47.03
C GLY A 174 -41.62 -5.97 -45.98
N LEU A 175 -41.15 -5.98 -44.72
CA LEU A 175 -41.77 -6.70 -43.61
C LEU A 175 -42.52 -5.72 -42.68
N ASN A 176 -43.49 -6.25 -41.95
CA ASN A 176 -44.23 -5.52 -40.92
C ASN A 176 -43.65 -5.84 -39.54
N PHE A 177 -43.85 -4.94 -38.58
CA PHE A 177 -43.54 -5.22 -37.18
C PHE A 177 -44.59 -4.66 -36.21
N THR A 178 -44.67 -5.28 -35.04
CA THR A 178 -45.30 -4.70 -33.85
C THR A 178 -44.32 -4.75 -32.68
N LYS A 179 -44.46 -3.87 -31.70
CA LYS A 179 -43.59 -3.83 -30.51
C LYS A 179 -44.38 -3.87 -29.22
N ILE A 180 -43.90 -4.66 -28.27
CA ILE A 180 -44.42 -4.75 -26.91
C ILE A 180 -43.38 -4.14 -25.97
N GLN A 181 -43.81 -3.23 -25.10
CA GLN A 181 -42.96 -2.56 -24.13
C GLN A 181 -43.22 -3.16 -22.74
N THR A 182 -42.18 -3.56 -22.02
CA THR A 182 -42.30 -4.29 -20.75
C THR A 182 -41.08 -4.02 -19.87
N ASN A 183 -41.08 -4.52 -18.63
CA ASN A 183 -40.08 -4.22 -17.63
C ASN A 183 -40.02 -2.72 -17.31
N ASN A 184 -41.03 -2.18 -16.62
CA ASN A 184 -41.00 -0.80 -16.13
C ASN A 184 -39.64 -0.51 -15.45
N ILE A 185 -39.01 0.60 -15.80
CA ILE A 185 -37.61 0.81 -15.45
C ILE A 185 -37.35 0.84 -13.94
N ASN A 186 -38.30 1.37 -13.16
CA ASN A 186 -38.16 1.44 -11.71
C ASN A 186 -38.29 0.06 -11.09
N ASN A 187 -39.20 -0.75 -11.62
CA ASN A 187 -39.38 -2.13 -11.18
C ASN A 187 -38.16 -2.97 -11.55
N TRP A 188 -37.63 -2.79 -12.76
CA TRP A 188 -36.41 -3.45 -13.21
C TRP A 188 -35.23 -3.08 -12.31
N LEU A 189 -35.01 -1.79 -12.04
CA LEU A 189 -33.91 -1.36 -11.17
C LEU A 189 -34.07 -1.87 -9.74
N LEU A 190 -35.27 -1.78 -9.16
CA LEU A 190 -35.57 -2.31 -7.83
C LEU A 190 -35.25 -3.80 -7.74
N MET A 191 -35.74 -4.58 -8.70
CA MET A 191 -35.53 -6.01 -8.73
C MET A 191 -34.05 -6.34 -8.98
N GLN A 192 -33.36 -5.62 -9.87
CA GLN A 192 -31.93 -5.81 -10.13
C GLN A 192 -31.07 -5.55 -8.88
N LEU A 193 -31.37 -4.48 -8.13
CA LEU A 193 -30.71 -4.19 -6.86
C LEU A 193 -31.01 -5.26 -5.80
N PHE A 194 -32.23 -5.82 -5.77
CA PHE A 194 -32.55 -6.95 -4.91
C PHE A 194 -31.75 -8.20 -5.29
N ILE A 195 -31.56 -8.50 -6.59
CA ILE A 195 -30.74 -9.63 -7.05
C ILE A 195 -29.29 -9.49 -6.58
N PHE A 196 -28.69 -8.32 -6.77
CA PHE A 196 -27.34 -8.05 -6.30
C PHE A 196 -27.26 -8.13 -4.78
N SER A 197 -28.26 -7.59 -4.07
CA SER A 197 -28.34 -7.69 -2.60
C SER A 197 -28.48 -9.13 -2.13
N ALA A 198 -29.24 -9.97 -2.82
CA ALA A 198 -29.39 -11.38 -2.50
C ALA A 198 -28.05 -12.12 -2.59
N TYR A 199 -27.25 -11.81 -3.61
CA TYR A 199 -25.90 -12.35 -3.76
C TYR A 199 -24.93 -11.82 -2.70
N ILE A 200 -24.95 -10.52 -2.42
CA ILE A 200 -24.07 -9.87 -1.43
C ILE A 200 -24.37 -10.35 -0.01
N PHE A 201 -25.65 -10.43 0.36
CA PHE A 201 -26.06 -10.72 1.73
C PHE A 201 -26.31 -12.21 1.98
N GLY A 202 -26.35 -13.04 0.94
CA GLY A 202 -26.60 -14.48 1.05
C GLY A 202 -28.06 -14.80 1.37
N ILE A 203 -29.01 -14.11 0.73
CA ILE A 203 -30.44 -14.38 0.91
C ILE A 203 -30.75 -15.76 0.34
N THR A 204 -31.48 -16.60 1.08
CA THR A 204 -31.71 -17.99 0.69
C THR A 204 -32.47 -18.09 -0.65
N PRO A 205 -32.16 -19.09 -1.50
CA PRO A 205 -32.83 -19.28 -2.78
C PRO A 205 -34.36 -19.34 -2.70
N GLU A 206 -34.92 -19.89 -1.62
CA GLU A 206 -36.36 -20.01 -1.39
C GLU A 206 -37.03 -18.64 -1.24
N ARG A 207 -36.37 -17.72 -0.52
CA ARG A 207 -36.85 -16.35 -0.30
C ARG A 207 -36.71 -15.51 -1.56
N VAL A 208 -35.59 -15.68 -2.28
CA VAL A 208 -35.42 -15.05 -3.61
C VAL A 208 -36.52 -15.54 -4.57
N ALA A 209 -36.80 -16.84 -4.57
CA ALA A 209 -37.87 -17.44 -5.36
C ALA A 209 -39.26 -16.94 -4.93
N GLU A 210 -39.50 -16.66 -3.66
CA GLU A 210 -40.75 -16.06 -3.16
C GLU A 210 -40.97 -14.66 -3.75
N VAL A 211 -39.95 -13.80 -3.70
CA VAL A 211 -40.02 -12.44 -4.28
C VAL A 211 -40.21 -12.50 -5.80
N TYR A 212 -39.46 -13.37 -6.50
CA TYR A 212 -39.67 -13.57 -7.94
C TYR A 212 -41.07 -14.07 -8.27
N ARG A 213 -41.58 -15.06 -7.54
CA ARG A 213 -42.93 -15.58 -7.74
C ARG A 213 -43.97 -14.50 -7.55
N TYR A 214 -43.87 -13.73 -6.48
CA TYR A 214 -44.79 -12.63 -6.22
C TYR A 214 -44.77 -11.61 -7.36
N TYR A 215 -43.59 -11.22 -7.83
CA TYR A 215 -43.46 -10.33 -8.99
C TYR A 215 -44.11 -10.93 -10.24
N ASN A 216 -43.73 -12.16 -10.59
CA ASN A 216 -44.15 -12.85 -11.81
C ASN A 216 -45.65 -13.18 -11.86
N GLU A 217 -46.30 -13.31 -10.70
CA GLU A 217 -47.75 -13.48 -10.59
C GLU A 217 -48.53 -12.18 -10.74
N ASN A 218 -47.90 -11.03 -10.46
CA ASN A 218 -48.58 -9.75 -10.35
C ASN A 218 -48.03 -8.67 -11.30
N PHE A 219 -47.06 -8.96 -12.17
CA PHE A 219 -46.34 -7.96 -12.98
C PHE A 219 -47.25 -7.01 -13.77
N LEU A 220 -48.40 -7.48 -14.28
CA LEU A 220 -49.41 -6.62 -14.92
C LEU A 220 -49.97 -5.53 -13.98
N GLU A 221 -50.27 -5.91 -12.73
CA GLU A 221 -50.81 -5.04 -11.67
C GLU A 221 -49.70 -4.31 -10.88
N LEU A 222 -48.43 -4.66 -11.13
CA LEU A 222 -47.26 -3.88 -10.70
C LEU A 222 -46.88 -2.81 -11.71
N GLY A 223 -47.67 -2.64 -12.78
CA GLY A 223 -47.45 -1.61 -13.79
C GLY A 223 -46.29 -1.91 -14.74
N ASP A 224 -45.92 -3.18 -14.96
CA ASP A 224 -44.72 -3.54 -15.71
C ASP A 224 -44.73 -3.11 -17.19
N PHE A 225 -45.90 -2.90 -17.79
CA PHE A 225 -46.03 -2.37 -19.15
C PHE A 225 -46.15 -0.83 -19.20
N LEU A 226 -46.13 -0.14 -18.05
CA LEU A 226 -46.20 1.32 -18.01
C LEU A 226 -44.83 1.94 -18.37
N PRO A 227 -44.79 2.94 -19.27
CA PRO A 227 -43.55 3.62 -19.61
C PRO A 227 -43.04 4.50 -18.44
N PRO A 228 -41.73 4.77 -18.38
CA PRO A 228 -40.67 4.24 -19.25
C PRO A 228 -40.33 2.77 -18.96
N THR A 229 -40.05 2.01 -20.03
CA THR A 229 -39.79 0.57 -20.01
C THR A 229 -38.36 0.25 -20.41
N TYR A 230 -37.76 -0.73 -19.74
CA TYR A 230 -36.41 -1.22 -19.98
C TYR A 230 -36.33 -2.04 -21.27
N ARG A 231 -37.28 -2.95 -21.48
CA ARG A 231 -37.24 -3.92 -22.58
C ARG A 231 -38.30 -3.65 -23.63
N LYS A 232 -37.93 -3.84 -24.90
CA LYS A 232 -38.88 -3.85 -26.02
C LYS A 232 -38.77 -5.17 -26.76
N ILE A 233 -39.92 -5.74 -27.10
CA ILE A 233 -40.05 -7.01 -27.82
C ILE A 233 -40.66 -6.71 -29.19
N TYR A 234 -39.84 -6.78 -30.23
CA TYR A 234 -40.25 -6.63 -31.62
C TYR A 234 -40.70 -7.97 -32.19
N ILE A 235 -41.84 -7.97 -32.87
CA ILE A 235 -42.37 -9.12 -33.60
C ILE A 235 -42.42 -8.73 -35.07
N ILE A 236 -41.64 -9.40 -35.90
CA ILE A 236 -41.34 -9.02 -37.28
C ILE A 236 -41.78 -10.14 -38.22
N GLY A 237 -42.49 -9.81 -39.30
CA GLY A 237 -42.90 -10.77 -40.32
C GLY A 237 -43.83 -10.16 -41.37
N LYS A 238 -44.23 -10.95 -42.36
CA LYS A 238 -45.19 -10.48 -43.38
C LYS A 238 -46.58 -10.21 -42.78
N LYS A 239 -47.01 -11.10 -41.88
CA LYS A 239 -48.23 -10.96 -41.08
C LYS A 239 -47.83 -11.04 -39.61
N VAL A 240 -48.05 -9.97 -38.85
CA VAL A 240 -47.70 -9.89 -37.43
C VAL A 240 -48.96 -9.95 -36.56
N PRO A 241 -48.97 -10.75 -35.47
CA PRO A 241 -50.11 -10.82 -34.57
C PRO A 241 -50.22 -9.56 -33.72
N LYS A 242 -51.45 -9.09 -33.46
CA LYS A 242 -51.72 -8.17 -32.35
C LYS A 242 -52.02 -9.02 -31.12
N VAL A 243 -51.23 -8.85 -30.08
CA VAL A 243 -51.42 -9.57 -28.80
C VAL A 243 -51.72 -8.54 -27.73
N ASP A 244 -52.87 -8.69 -27.08
CA ASP A 244 -53.28 -7.87 -25.94
C ASP A 244 -53.08 -8.70 -24.66
N PHE A 245 -52.27 -8.18 -23.73
CA PHE A 245 -51.99 -8.80 -22.43
C PHE A 245 -52.87 -8.24 -21.30
N GLY A 246 -53.85 -7.40 -21.64
CA GLY A 246 -54.73 -6.71 -20.69
C GLY A 246 -54.19 -5.36 -20.26
N LYS A 247 -55.02 -4.60 -19.51
CA LYS A 247 -54.62 -3.28 -18.99
C LYS A 247 -53.63 -3.45 -17.84
N SER A 248 -52.39 -3.02 -18.04
CA SER A 248 -51.44 -2.85 -16.94
C SER A 248 -51.73 -1.56 -16.18
N TYR A 249 -51.71 -1.63 -14.86
CA TYR A 249 -51.90 -0.49 -13.95
C TYR A 249 -51.10 -0.73 -12.68
N LEU A 250 -50.78 0.33 -11.94
CA LEU A 250 -50.06 0.21 -10.67
C LEU A 250 -51.05 0.05 -9.51
N ASN A 251 -51.15 -1.16 -8.96
CA ASN A 251 -51.84 -1.42 -7.71
C ASN A 251 -50.89 -1.15 -6.53
N ILE A 252 -51.09 -0.01 -5.85
CA ILE A 252 -50.22 0.45 -4.76
C ILE A 252 -50.09 -0.60 -3.64
N ASN A 253 -51.17 -1.31 -3.30
CA ASN A 253 -51.14 -2.31 -2.24
C ASN A 253 -50.26 -3.51 -2.61
N LYS A 254 -50.34 -3.97 -3.87
CA LYS A 254 -49.46 -5.04 -4.37
C LYS A 254 -48.00 -4.57 -4.46
N TYR A 255 -47.77 -3.31 -4.83
CA TYR A 255 -46.43 -2.74 -4.87
C TYR A 255 -45.79 -2.60 -3.48
N GLN A 256 -46.54 -2.12 -2.50
CA GLN A 256 -46.10 -2.07 -1.10
C GLN A 256 -45.78 -3.47 -0.58
N ARG A 257 -46.61 -4.46 -0.91
CA ARG A 257 -46.36 -5.85 -0.54
C ARG A 257 -45.06 -6.40 -1.16
N LEU A 258 -44.75 -6.06 -2.41
CA LEU A 258 -43.47 -6.40 -3.02
C LEU A 258 -42.28 -5.80 -2.23
N LEU A 259 -42.37 -4.52 -1.85
CA LEU A 259 -41.32 -3.85 -1.05
C LEU A 259 -41.17 -4.48 0.33
N GLU A 260 -42.27 -4.86 0.98
CA GLU A 260 -42.24 -5.59 2.26
C GLU A 260 -41.52 -6.93 2.14
N LEU A 261 -41.83 -7.71 1.08
CA LEU A 261 -41.18 -9.01 0.85
C LEU A 261 -39.67 -8.83 0.63
N ILE A 262 -39.26 -7.84 -0.16
CA ILE A 262 -37.83 -7.50 -0.37
C ILE A 262 -37.17 -7.09 0.96
N SER A 263 -37.79 -6.19 1.72
CA SER A 263 -37.27 -5.70 2.99
C SER A 263 -37.13 -6.82 4.03
N ASN A 264 -38.14 -7.69 4.15
CA ASN A 264 -38.14 -8.83 5.06
C ASN A 264 -37.06 -9.85 4.68
N ALA A 265 -36.89 -10.14 3.38
CA ALA A 265 -35.85 -11.04 2.91
C ALA A 265 -34.44 -10.55 3.29
N ILE A 266 -34.20 -9.23 3.18
CA ILE A 266 -32.92 -8.60 3.56
C ILE A 266 -32.77 -8.59 5.10
N ALA A 267 -33.77 -8.09 5.83
CA ALA A 267 -33.71 -7.91 7.28
C ALA A 267 -33.58 -9.23 8.05
N GLN A 268 -34.21 -10.30 7.56
CA GLN A 268 -34.12 -11.60 8.20
C GLN A 268 -32.80 -12.32 7.92
N THR A 269 -32.19 -12.11 6.76
CA THR A 269 -30.83 -12.63 6.49
C THR A 269 -29.78 -11.97 7.40
N ILE A 270 -29.97 -10.71 7.78
CA ILE A 270 -29.14 -10.04 8.79
C ILE A 270 -29.32 -10.68 10.17
N ARG A 271 -30.54 -11.13 10.51
CA ARG A 271 -30.83 -11.84 11.78
C ARG A 271 -30.38 -13.30 11.79
N ASP A 272 -30.50 -14.00 10.66
CA ASP A 272 -30.17 -15.41 10.52
C ASP A 272 -28.65 -15.65 10.39
N LYS A 273 -27.83 -14.61 10.14
CA LYS A 273 -26.36 -14.73 10.06
C LYS A 273 -25.72 -15.18 11.38
N ASP A 274 -26.29 -14.82 12.53
CA ASP A 274 -25.80 -15.28 13.83
C ASP A 274 -26.07 -16.78 14.05
N GLU A 275 -27.11 -17.33 13.42
CA GLU A 275 -27.47 -18.75 13.48
C GLU A 275 -26.79 -19.56 12.35
N HIS A 276 -26.56 -18.94 11.20
CA HIS A 276 -25.85 -19.53 10.06
C HIS A 276 -24.35 -19.67 10.30
N ILE A 277 -23.72 -18.80 11.11
CA ILE A 277 -22.33 -18.99 11.56
C ILE A 277 -22.19 -20.33 12.29
N LYS A 278 -23.13 -20.68 13.19
CA LYS A 278 -23.14 -21.98 13.88
C LYS A 278 -23.33 -23.17 12.93
N ASN A 279 -24.17 -23.04 11.91
CA ASN A 279 -24.40 -24.12 10.95
C ASN A 279 -23.27 -24.26 9.91
N LEU A 280 -22.59 -23.16 9.57
CA LEU A 280 -21.41 -23.17 8.72
C LEU A 280 -20.21 -23.82 9.43
N GLU A 281 -20.09 -23.70 10.75
CA GLU A 281 -19.10 -24.46 11.53
C GLU A 281 -19.33 -25.97 11.40
N ALA A 282 -20.59 -26.41 11.40
CA ALA A 282 -20.95 -27.82 11.19
C ALA A 282 -20.69 -28.30 9.74
N LEU A 283 -21.02 -27.48 8.73
CA LEU A 283 -20.78 -27.80 7.33
C LEU A 283 -19.30 -27.72 6.95
N LEU A 284 -18.54 -26.80 7.57
CA LEU A 284 -17.09 -26.70 7.43
C LEU A 284 -16.42 -27.98 7.92
N ASN A 285 -16.88 -28.54 9.04
CA ASN A 285 -16.40 -29.84 9.51
C ASN A 285 -16.70 -30.95 8.48
N GLN A 286 -17.89 -30.99 7.90
CA GLN A 286 -18.25 -31.98 6.88
C GLN A 286 -17.40 -31.83 5.59
N LYS A 287 -17.19 -30.59 5.11
CA LYS A 287 -16.37 -30.31 3.92
C LYS A 287 -14.88 -30.52 4.17
N THR A 288 -14.42 -30.35 5.41
CA THR A 288 -13.05 -30.67 5.81
C THR A 288 -12.78 -32.17 5.62
N VAL A 289 -13.74 -33.03 5.97
CA VAL A 289 -13.64 -34.49 5.73
C VAL A 289 -13.60 -34.82 4.22
N GLU A 290 -14.40 -34.13 3.40
CA GLU A 290 -14.42 -34.33 1.95
C GLU A 290 -13.11 -33.84 1.28
N VAL A 291 -12.56 -32.72 1.74
CA VAL A 291 -11.24 -32.22 1.30
C VAL A 291 -10.14 -33.20 1.70
N GLU A 292 -10.23 -33.84 2.86
CA GLU A 292 -9.26 -34.86 3.28
C GLU A 292 -9.32 -36.09 2.37
N SER A 293 -10.53 -36.49 1.92
CA SER A 293 -10.71 -37.55 0.92
C SER A 293 -10.08 -37.17 -0.43
N LEU A 294 -10.33 -35.95 -0.92
CA LEU A 294 -9.76 -35.46 -2.19
C LEU A 294 -8.24 -35.26 -2.10
N LYS A 295 -7.71 -34.86 -0.95
CA LYS A 295 -6.25 -34.82 -0.71
C LYS A 295 -5.62 -36.21 -0.79
N ASN A 296 -6.30 -37.24 -0.27
CA ASN A 296 -5.81 -38.62 -0.38
C ASN A 296 -5.84 -39.10 -1.84
N GLU A 297 -6.84 -38.72 -2.62
CA GLU A 297 -6.90 -39.00 -4.06
C GLU A 297 -5.82 -38.22 -4.83
N LEU A 298 -5.60 -36.95 -4.50
CA LEU A 298 -4.53 -36.14 -5.07
C LEU A 298 -3.14 -36.69 -4.71
N GLN A 299 -2.92 -37.14 -3.48
CA GLN A 299 -1.68 -37.82 -3.08
C GLN A 299 -1.49 -39.12 -3.85
N ARG A 300 -2.56 -39.86 -4.17
CA ARG A 300 -2.49 -41.05 -5.03
C ARG A 300 -2.10 -40.69 -6.46
N LEU A 301 -2.71 -39.64 -7.02
CA LEU A 301 -2.37 -39.13 -8.36
C LEU A 301 -0.96 -38.55 -8.43
N LEU A 302 -0.50 -37.86 -7.37
CA LEU A 302 0.87 -37.38 -7.25
C LEU A 302 1.86 -38.54 -7.16
N ARG A 303 1.55 -39.62 -6.42
CA ARG A 303 2.37 -40.84 -6.44
C ARG A 303 2.43 -41.49 -7.82
N ASP A 304 1.33 -41.50 -8.57
CA ASP A 304 1.33 -41.99 -9.95
C ASP A 304 2.08 -41.05 -10.90
N LEU A 305 2.04 -39.74 -10.66
CA LEU A 305 2.83 -38.74 -11.38
C LEU A 305 4.32 -38.89 -11.06
N ASP A 306 4.69 -39.15 -9.81
CA ASP A 306 6.07 -39.41 -9.39
C ASP A 306 6.57 -40.72 -9.97
N LYS A 307 5.76 -41.78 -10.01
CA LYS A 307 6.10 -43.02 -10.74
C LYS A 307 6.32 -42.77 -12.22
N LYS A 308 5.47 -41.96 -12.86
CA LYS A 308 5.65 -41.57 -14.27
C LYS A 308 6.84 -40.66 -14.47
N SER A 309 7.14 -39.77 -13.52
CA SER A 309 8.29 -38.87 -13.56
C SER A 309 9.58 -39.63 -13.33
N ALA A 310 9.59 -40.64 -12.45
CA ALA A 310 10.66 -41.60 -12.28
C ALA A 310 10.84 -42.45 -13.54
N LEU A 311 9.77 -42.91 -14.18
CA LEU A 311 9.85 -43.60 -15.48
C LEU A 311 10.40 -42.69 -16.59
N ILE A 312 10.00 -41.42 -16.61
CA ILE A 312 10.55 -40.40 -17.52
C ILE A 312 12.02 -40.13 -17.19
N GLN A 313 12.41 -40.15 -15.92
CA GLN A 313 13.77 -39.96 -15.49
C GLN A 313 14.64 -41.18 -15.81
N ASP A 314 14.11 -42.40 -15.68
CA ASP A 314 14.75 -43.64 -16.11
C ASP A 314 14.88 -43.68 -17.63
N LEU A 315 13.84 -43.29 -18.38
CA LEU A 315 13.89 -43.10 -19.83
C LEU A 315 14.88 -41.99 -20.22
N ASN A 316 14.95 -40.90 -19.46
CA ASN A 316 15.92 -39.83 -19.68
C ASN A 316 17.34 -40.30 -19.34
N ASN A 317 17.51 -41.14 -18.32
CA ASN A 317 18.79 -41.75 -17.96
C ASN A 317 19.20 -42.79 -19.00
N GLU A 318 18.25 -43.51 -19.60
CA GLU A 318 18.45 -44.44 -20.70
C GLU A 318 18.75 -43.68 -22.01
N ILE A 319 18.09 -42.55 -22.25
CA ILE A 319 18.41 -41.59 -23.31
C ILE A 319 19.77 -40.96 -23.07
N GLU A 320 20.15 -40.63 -21.83
CA GLU A 320 21.50 -40.14 -21.50
C GLU A 320 22.53 -41.25 -21.64
N LYS A 321 22.22 -42.50 -21.29
CA LYS A 321 23.07 -43.68 -21.58
C LYS A 321 23.22 -43.90 -23.07
N LEU A 322 22.15 -43.83 -23.84
CA LEU A 322 22.16 -43.91 -25.30
C LEU A 322 22.84 -42.69 -25.92
N LYS A 323 22.75 -41.50 -25.30
CA LYS A 323 23.52 -40.31 -25.69
C LYS A 323 24.98 -40.45 -25.30
N ILE A 324 25.34 -41.14 -24.22
CA ILE A 324 26.72 -41.45 -23.84
C ILE A 324 27.28 -42.51 -24.79
N ASP A 325 26.56 -43.59 -25.08
CA ASP A 325 26.93 -44.58 -26.11
C ASP A 325 26.99 -43.96 -27.51
N LEU A 326 26.07 -43.06 -27.84
CA LEU A 326 26.10 -42.28 -29.07
C LEU A 326 27.25 -41.28 -29.02
N LYS A 327 27.57 -40.68 -27.87
CA LYS A 327 28.69 -39.75 -27.66
C LYS A 327 30.02 -40.49 -27.67
N ASP A 328 30.08 -41.76 -27.30
CA ASP A 328 31.25 -42.64 -27.34
C ASP A 328 31.44 -43.20 -28.75
N LYS A 329 30.36 -43.58 -29.45
CA LYS A 329 30.39 -43.88 -30.91
C LYS A 329 30.65 -42.64 -31.76
N ILE A 330 30.18 -41.47 -31.32
CA ILE A 330 30.51 -40.17 -31.88
C ILE A 330 31.94 -39.81 -31.49
N GLN A 331 32.45 -40.15 -30.31
CA GLN A 331 33.84 -39.91 -29.87
C GLN A 331 34.81 -40.83 -30.59
N GLU A 332 34.40 -42.04 -30.97
CA GLU A 332 35.13 -42.98 -31.83
C GLU A 332 35.11 -42.50 -33.29
N ASN A 333 33.96 -42.02 -33.79
CA ASN A 333 33.85 -41.30 -35.07
C ASN A 333 34.53 -39.94 -35.06
N ILE A 334 34.68 -39.26 -33.92
CA ILE A 334 35.34 -37.98 -33.70
C ILE A 334 36.81 -38.22 -33.48
N ASN A 335 37.29 -39.35 -32.96
CA ASN A 335 38.72 -39.67 -32.92
C ASN A 335 39.21 -40.10 -34.32
N LEU A 336 38.38 -40.78 -35.11
CA LEU A 336 38.62 -41.09 -36.53
C LEU A 336 38.40 -39.87 -37.45
N LYS A 337 37.40 -39.01 -37.18
CA LYS A 337 37.25 -37.72 -37.87
C LYS A 337 38.28 -36.71 -37.42
N ASN A 338 38.68 -36.61 -36.16
CA ASN A 338 39.64 -35.60 -35.70
C ASN A 338 41.05 -35.91 -36.20
N LYS A 339 41.48 -37.18 -36.33
CA LYS A 339 42.71 -37.47 -37.09
C LYS A 339 42.62 -37.08 -38.59
N LEU A 340 41.42 -37.15 -39.19
CA LEU A 340 41.18 -36.83 -40.60
C LEU A 340 40.81 -35.34 -40.84
N PHE A 341 40.37 -34.63 -39.81
CA PHE A 341 39.80 -33.27 -39.79
C PHE A 341 40.77 -32.29 -39.11
N GLU A 342 41.62 -32.70 -38.18
CA GLU A 342 42.78 -31.91 -37.74
C GLU A 342 43.77 -31.77 -38.91
N THR A 343 44.05 -32.86 -39.63
CA THR A 343 44.91 -32.81 -40.84
C THR A 343 44.27 -32.07 -42.03
N LYS A 344 42.93 -32.07 -42.18
CA LYS A 344 42.22 -31.30 -43.24
C LYS A 344 41.88 -29.86 -42.85
N ASN A 345 41.62 -29.57 -41.58
CA ASN A 345 41.32 -28.22 -41.11
C ASN A 345 42.55 -27.44 -40.74
N GLU A 346 43.71 -28.02 -40.42
CA GLU A 346 44.91 -27.19 -40.31
C GLU A 346 45.23 -26.58 -41.69
N ILE A 347 45.03 -27.34 -42.77
CA ILE A 347 45.20 -26.90 -44.16
C ILE A 347 44.07 -25.95 -44.61
N LYS A 348 42.80 -26.29 -44.33
CA LYS A 348 41.64 -25.48 -44.75
C LYS A 348 41.43 -24.23 -43.88
N ARG A 349 41.75 -24.27 -42.58
CA ARG A 349 41.66 -23.13 -41.65
C ARG A 349 42.81 -22.15 -41.91
N LEU A 350 44.01 -22.58 -42.30
CA LEU A 350 45.06 -21.66 -42.77
C LEU A 350 44.67 -20.99 -44.11
N GLN A 351 44.03 -21.70 -45.05
CA GLN A 351 43.58 -21.15 -46.33
C GLN A 351 42.34 -20.24 -46.21
N GLU A 352 41.41 -20.56 -45.29
CA GLU A 352 40.16 -19.82 -45.09
C GLU A 352 40.32 -18.68 -44.06
N ILE A 353 41.35 -18.71 -43.19
CA ILE A 353 41.81 -17.56 -42.41
C ILE A 353 42.53 -16.54 -43.30
N ILE A 354 43.39 -16.97 -44.25
CA ILE A 354 44.00 -16.05 -45.23
C ILE A 354 42.91 -15.40 -46.09
N LYS A 355 41.95 -16.17 -46.61
CA LYS A 355 40.82 -15.64 -47.39
C LYS A 355 39.86 -14.76 -46.57
N ARG A 356 39.55 -15.12 -45.32
CA ARG A 356 38.73 -14.29 -44.42
C ARG A 356 39.48 -13.09 -43.84
N LEU A 357 40.81 -13.08 -43.78
CA LEU A 357 41.60 -11.90 -43.44
C LEU A 357 41.70 -10.96 -44.63
N GLU A 358 41.81 -11.47 -45.86
CA GLU A 358 41.74 -10.68 -47.10
C GLU A 358 40.32 -10.10 -47.33
N GLU A 359 39.25 -10.89 -47.10
CA GLU A 359 37.86 -10.43 -47.14
C GLU A 359 37.50 -9.53 -45.95
N LYS A 360 38.06 -9.73 -44.74
CA LYS A 360 37.88 -8.79 -43.62
C LYS A 360 38.69 -7.52 -43.77
N VAL A 361 39.86 -7.54 -44.44
CA VAL A 361 40.59 -6.31 -44.81
C VAL A 361 39.82 -5.58 -45.92
N ALA A 362 39.22 -6.29 -46.88
CA ALA A 362 38.35 -5.68 -47.89
C ALA A 362 37.01 -5.16 -47.32
N ASP A 363 36.37 -5.88 -46.40
CA ASP A 363 35.14 -5.46 -45.70
C ASP A 363 35.40 -4.40 -44.64
N LYS A 364 36.56 -4.40 -43.96
CA LYS A 364 36.98 -3.30 -43.08
C LYS A 364 37.43 -2.08 -43.89
N ASN A 365 38.05 -2.23 -45.06
CA ASN A 365 38.36 -1.11 -45.95
C ASN A 365 37.09 -0.58 -46.64
N ASN A 366 36.09 -1.42 -46.95
CA ASN A 366 34.77 -0.98 -47.39
C ASN A 366 33.94 -0.38 -46.25
N LEU A 367 34.09 -0.86 -45.01
CA LEU A 367 33.45 -0.27 -43.84
C LEU A 367 34.16 1.03 -43.42
N ILE A 368 35.48 1.15 -43.59
CA ILE A 368 36.23 2.41 -43.43
C ILE A 368 35.87 3.38 -44.55
N ALA A 369 35.82 2.97 -45.82
CA ALA A 369 35.38 3.83 -46.92
C ALA A 369 33.89 4.21 -46.81
N LYS A 370 33.04 3.33 -46.27
CA LYS A 370 31.61 3.60 -46.02
C LYS A 370 31.39 4.41 -44.74
N LEU A 371 32.22 4.24 -43.70
CA LEU A 371 32.24 5.11 -42.51
C LEU A 371 32.89 6.46 -42.81
N GLU A 372 33.86 6.56 -43.70
CA GLU A 372 34.45 7.82 -44.21
C GLU A 372 33.46 8.52 -45.13
N ALA A 373 32.78 7.81 -46.05
CA ALA A 373 31.68 8.36 -46.83
C ALA A 373 30.44 8.72 -45.97
N GLU A 374 30.14 7.97 -44.91
CA GLU A 374 29.11 8.34 -43.93
C GLU A 374 29.56 9.47 -43.01
N ASN A 375 30.86 9.61 -42.67
CA ASN A 375 31.40 10.77 -41.95
C ASN A 375 31.42 12.02 -42.82
N GLU A 376 31.71 11.90 -44.11
CA GLU A 376 31.67 12.99 -45.09
C GLU A 376 30.23 13.35 -45.44
N ALA A 377 29.32 12.37 -45.50
CA ALA A 377 27.87 12.59 -45.63
C ALA A 377 27.23 13.09 -44.32
N LEU A 378 27.76 12.75 -43.15
CA LEU A 378 27.35 13.30 -41.85
C LEU A 378 27.94 14.69 -41.62
N LYS A 379 29.15 15.00 -42.09
CA LYS A 379 29.72 16.36 -42.13
C LYS A 379 29.00 17.25 -43.15
N ASN A 380 28.65 16.72 -44.32
CA ASN A 380 27.84 17.43 -45.31
C ASN A 380 26.36 17.53 -44.89
N ARG A 381 25.82 16.55 -44.16
CA ARG A 381 24.51 16.68 -43.48
C ARG A 381 24.59 17.57 -42.26
N LEU A 382 25.70 17.66 -41.51
CA LEU A 382 25.86 18.64 -40.44
C LEU A 382 25.94 20.05 -41.02
N ALA A 383 26.68 20.25 -42.11
CA ALA A 383 26.74 21.53 -42.82
C ALA A 383 25.41 21.89 -43.51
N THR A 384 24.67 20.89 -44.00
CA THR A 384 23.31 21.07 -44.58
C THR A 384 22.24 21.22 -43.50
N VAL A 385 22.43 20.63 -42.32
CA VAL A 385 21.56 20.80 -41.15
C VAL A 385 21.87 22.12 -40.46
N GLU A 386 23.10 22.59 -40.40
CA GLU A 386 23.49 23.93 -39.92
C GLU A 386 23.00 25.02 -40.89
N LYS A 387 23.10 24.77 -42.21
CA LYS A 387 22.51 25.64 -43.24
C LYS A 387 20.97 25.61 -43.21
N HIS A 388 20.34 24.44 -43.04
CA HIS A 388 18.91 24.33 -42.83
C HIS A 388 18.48 24.85 -41.45
N LEU A 389 19.30 24.81 -40.40
CA LEU A 389 19.00 25.41 -39.10
C LEU A 389 19.04 26.94 -39.21
N HIS A 390 19.96 27.48 -40.01
CA HIS A 390 20.07 28.90 -40.31
C HIS A 390 18.93 29.37 -41.24
N GLU A 391 18.54 28.56 -42.23
CA GLU A 391 17.39 28.81 -43.12
C GLU A 391 16.04 28.56 -42.42
N ILE A 392 15.96 27.62 -41.47
CA ILE A 392 14.80 27.40 -40.60
C ILE A 392 14.69 28.57 -39.62
N GLN A 393 15.76 29.01 -38.95
CA GLN A 393 15.74 30.19 -38.08
C GLN A 393 15.38 31.50 -38.81
N GLN A 394 15.66 31.59 -40.12
CA GLN A 394 15.24 32.72 -40.97
C GLN A 394 13.88 32.52 -41.64
N SER A 395 13.38 31.29 -41.71
CA SER A 395 12.11 30.89 -42.33
C SER A 395 10.90 31.44 -41.57
N LEU A 396 9.90 31.85 -42.36
CA LEU A 396 8.60 32.33 -41.89
C LEU A 396 7.92 31.37 -40.90
N ILE A 397 8.17 30.07 -41.03
CA ILE A 397 7.56 29.02 -40.19
C ILE A 397 8.21 28.97 -38.81
N PHE A 398 9.52 29.18 -38.68
CA PHE A 398 10.20 29.19 -37.38
C PHE A 398 10.04 30.53 -36.67
N LYS A 399 9.98 31.63 -37.41
CA LYS A 399 9.54 32.93 -36.88
C LYS A 399 8.08 32.88 -36.41
N ALA A 400 7.22 32.10 -37.09
CA ALA A 400 5.84 31.83 -36.65
C ALA A 400 5.77 30.90 -35.44
N LEU A 401 6.60 29.84 -35.36
CA LEU A 401 6.69 28.93 -34.21
C LEU A 401 7.27 29.61 -32.97
N ALA A 402 8.27 30.47 -33.12
CA ALA A 402 8.80 31.28 -32.02
C ALA A 402 7.82 32.37 -31.58
N LYS A 403 7.00 32.93 -32.49
CA LYS A 403 5.86 33.79 -32.16
C LYS A 403 4.76 32.99 -31.46
N TYR A 404 4.49 31.76 -31.88
CA TYR A 404 3.50 30.86 -31.30
C TYR A 404 3.92 30.41 -29.90
N GLN A 405 5.18 30.05 -29.67
CA GLN A 405 5.71 29.72 -28.35
C GLN A 405 5.62 30.93 -27.41
N ARG A 406 6.03 32.12 -27.88
CA ARG A 406 5.86 33.38 -27.11
C ARG A 406 4.40 33.76 -26.91
N PHE A 407 3.50 33.41 -27.83
CA PHE A 407 2.06 33.65 -27.72
C PHE A 407 1.40 32.68 -26.74
N ILE A 408 1.80 31.40 -26.72
CA ILE A 408 1.39 30.40 -25.73
C ILE A 408 1.92 30.77 -24.35
N ASP A 409 3.16 31.23 -24.22
CA ASP A 409 3.70 31.70 -22.94
C ASP A 409 3.04 33.01 -22.44
N LYS A 410 2.49 33.84 -23.36
CA LYS A 410 1.71 35.05 -23.03
C LYS A 410 0.23 34.76 -22.72
N LEU A 411 -0.38 33.75 -23.35
CA LEU A 411 -1.76 33.29 -23.12
C LEU A 411 -1.89 32.32 -21.94
N LEU A 412 -0.85 31.53 -21.69
CA LEU A 412 -0.77 30.48 -20.68
C LEU A 412 0.53 30.61 -19.88
N PRO A 413 0.62 31.62 -18.99
CA PRO A 413 1.80 31.83 -18.17
C PRO A 413 2.11 30.63 -17.29
N LEU A 414 3.41 30.38 -17.08
CA LEU A 414 3.91 29.33 -16.20
C LEU A 414 3.29 29.46 -14.80
N GLY A 415 2.81 28.34 -14.26
CA GLY A 415 2.15 28.29 -12.94
C GLY A 415 0.63 28.46 -12.93
N THR A 416 -0.02 28.70 -14.08
CA THR A 416 -1.49 28.78 -14.19
C THR A 416 -2.16 27.42 -14.43
N ARG A 417 -3.43 27.27 -14.00
CA ARG A 417 -4.21 26.02 -14.17
C ARG A 417 -4.34 25.59 -15.63
N ARG A 418 -4.37 26.55 -16.57
CA ARG A 418 -4.54 26.24 -18.00
C ARG A 418 -3.26 25.69 -18.63
N ARG A 419 -2.07 26.20 -18.24
CA ARG A 419 -0.78 25.64 -18.67
C ARG A 419 -0.58 24.19 -18.20
N PHE A 420 -1.05 23.90 -16.98
CA PHE A 420 -1.03 22.54 -16.43
C PHE A 420 -1.77 21.51 -17.31
N TYR A 421 -2.98 21.81 -17.80
CA TYR A 421 -3.71 20.87 -18.65
C TYR A 421 -3.08 20.70 -20.03
N TYR A 422 -2.46 21.75 -20.56
CA TYR A 422 -1.70 21.69 -21.81
C TYR A 422 -0.48 20.76 -21.69
N ASP A 423 0.33 20.94 -20.63
CA ASP A 423 1.51 20.10 -20.39
C ASP A 423 1.12 18.64 -20.05
N LEU A 424 0.01 18.45 -19.31
CA LEU A 424 -0.54 17.12 -19.02
C LEU A 424 -1.03 16.40 -20.29
N GLY A 425 -1.60 17.15 -21.24
CA GLY A 425 -2.04 16.63 -22.54
C GLY A 425 -0.86 16.12 -23.38
N ILE A 426 0.27 16.84 -23.38
CA ILE A 426 1.47 16.45 -24.13
C ILE A 426 2.17 15.24 -23.49
N ILE A 427 2.32 15.22 -22.16
CA ILE A 427 2.87 14.07 -21.42
C ILE A 427 1.96 12.85 -21.60
N GLY A 428 0.64 13.07 -21.59
CA GLY A 428 -0.35 12.03 -21.83
C GLY A 428 -0.24 11.40 -23.21
N LEU A 429 -0.17 12.23 -24.25
CA LEU A 429 0.01 11.78 -25.64
C LEU A 429 1.30 10.95 -25.81
N ARG A 430 2.41 11.35 -25.17
CA ARG A 430 3.67 10.60 -25.20
C ARG A 430 3.59 9.26 -24.47
N THR A 431 2.90 9.21 -23.33
CA THR A 431 2.73 8.00 -22.53
C THR A 431 1.80 7.00 -23.24
N ILE A 432 0.74 7.50 -23.89
CA ILE A 432 -0.18 6.69 -24.70
C ILE A 432 0.56 6.06 -25.90
N ALA A 433 1.42 6.83 -26.57
CA ALA A 433 2.12 6.38 -27.77
C ALA A 433 3.20 5.30 -27.51
N ASN A 434 3.90 5.36 -26.37
CA ASN A 434 5.04 4.48 -26.09
C ASN A 434 4.74 3.33 -25.11
N GLU A 435 3.82 3.53 -24.15
CA GLU A 435 3.57 2.59 -23.05
C GLU A 435 2.10 2.13 -22.99
N GLY A 436 1.25 2.64 -23.88
CA GLY A 436 -0.16 2.25 -23.99
C GLY A 436 -1.11 3.04 -23.07
N PHE A 437 -2.39 3.12 -23.47
CA PHE A 437 -3.41 3.96 -22.84
C PHE A 437 -3.72 3.59 -21.37
N LEU A 438 -3.57 2.31 -21.00
CA LEU A 438 -3.78 1.82 -19.63
C LEU A 438 -2.71 2.31 -18.63
N VAL A 439 -1.45 2.39 -19.06
CA VAL A 439 -0.35 2.94 -18.23
C VAL A 439 -0.52 4.44 -18.05
N PHE A 440 -0.98 5.13 -19.12
CA PHE A 440 -1.37 6.54 -19.05
C PHE A 440 -2.50 6.78 -18.05
N LEU A 441 -3.58 5.99 -18.08
CA LEU A 441 -4.69 6.14 -17.12
C LEU A 441 -4.27 5.84 -15.68
N ASN A 442 -3.42 4.85 -15.43
CA ASN A 442 -2.92 4.58 -14.09
C ASN A 442 -2.06 5.73 -13.55
N ARG A 443 -1.07 6.20 -14.32
CA ARG A 443 -0.23 7.35 -13.93
C ARG A 443 -1.03 8.65 -13.84
N ALA A 444 -1.96 8.89 -14.76
CA ALA A 444 -2.86 10.03 -14.72
C ALA A 444 -3.78 9.94 -13.50
N SER A 445 -4.31 8.77 -13.14
CA SER A 445 -5.17 8.59 -11.96
C SER A 445 -4.41 8.74 -10.65
N GLU A 446 -3.14 8.32 -10.57
CA GLU A 446 -2.27 8.58 -9.41
C GLU A 446 -1.94 10.08 -9.27
N TYR A 447 -1.61 10.73 -10.38
CA TYR A 447 -1.24 12.14 -10.42
C TYR A 447 -2.46 13.06 -10.20
N ILE A 448 -3.63 12.61 -10.64
CA ILE A 448 -4.93 13.25 -10.41
C ILE A 448 -5.41 12.96 -8.98
N ARG A 449 -5.27 11.75 -8.42
CA ARG A 449 -5.59 11.47 -7.00
C ARG A 449 -4.72 12.27 -6.04
N LYS A 450 -3.42 12.46 -6.35
CA LYS A 450 -2.52 13.33 -5.57
C LYS A 450 -2.89 14.81 -5.58
N ARG A 451 -3.69 15.29 -6.54
CA ARG A 451 -4.07 16.71 -6.68
C ARG A 451 -5.58 17.01 -6.54
N LEU A 452 -6.43 16.00 -6.75
CA LEU A 452 -7.87 15.98 -6.47
C LEU A 452 -8.18 15.40 -5.07
N ALA A 453 -7.17 15.20 -4.22
CA ALA A 453 -7.37 15.27 -2.77
C ALA A 453 -7.98 16.63 -2.47
N LEU A 454 -9.31 16.64 -2.46
CA LEU A 454 -10.19 17.78 -2.26
C LEU A 454 -9.83 18.46 -0.95
N LYS A 455 -10.12 19.76 -0.83
CA LYS A 455 -10.06 20.49 0.45
C LYS A 455 -10.86 19.71 1.50
N HIS A 456 -10.19 18.96 2.37
CA HIS A 456 -10.87 18.23 3.43
C HIS A 456 -11.14 19.20 4.57
N LYS A 457 -12.41 19.28 4.99
CA LYS A 457 -12.74 19.79 6.32
C LYS A 457 -12.41 18.65 7.28
N ILE A 458 -11.17 18.59 7.75
CA ILE A 458 -10.76 17.51 8.64
C ILE A 458 -11.47 17.71 9.99
N VAL A 459 -12.30 16.74 10.38
CA VAL A 459 -13.06 16.74 11.63
C VAL A 459 -12.24 16.04 12.73
N LYS A 460 -11.00 16.47 12.92
CA LYS A 460 -10.13 16.02 14.02
C LYS A 460 -9.96 17.15 15.04
N PRO A 461 -9.97 16.85 16.35
CA PRO A 461 -9.78 17.88 17.36
C PRO A 461 -8.35 18.42 17.31
N LEU A 462 -8.15 19.74 17.45
CA LEU A 462 -6.82 20.36 17.57
C LEU A 462 -6.25 20.29 18.97
N LEU A 463 -7.11 20.09 19.97
CA LEU A 463 -6.74 19.80 21.34
C LEU A 463 -7.54 18.56 21.76
N GLU A 464 -6.85 17.53 22.20
CA GLU A 464 -7.45 16.30 22.68
C GLU A 464 -6.70 15.79 23.89
N THR A 465 -7.45 15.53 24.95
CA THR A 465 -6.96 14.85 26.15
C THR A 465 -7.53 13.44 26.07
N ASN A 466 -6.69 12.48 25.66
CA ASN A 466 -7.08 11.08 25.50
C ASN A 466 -6.59 10.26 26.69
N MET A 467 -7.50 9.91 27.59
CA MET A 467 -7.24 8.93 28.65
C MET A 467 -7.56 7.52 28.15
N LEU A 468 -6.59 6.60 28.22
CA LEU A 468 -6.79 5.18 27.93
C LEU A 468 -7.75 4.54 28.94
N HIS A 469 -8.52 3.55 28.50
CA HIS A 469 -9.57 2.83 29.25
C HIS A 469 -9.04 1.92 30.40
N SER A 470 -7.99 2.31 31.12
CA SER A 470 -7.43 1.53 32.24
C SER A 470 -7.62 2.22 33.59
N GLY A 471 -8.77 1.96 34.22
CA GLY A 471 -8.86 1.64 35.65
C GLY A 471 -8.82 2.73 36.73
N THR A 472 -8.73 4.04 36.44
CA THR A 472 -8.59 5.07 37.52
C THR A 472 -9.49 6.31 37.39
N HIS A 473 -10.62 6.21 36.69
CA HIS A 473 -11.54 7.35 36.52
C HIS A 473 -12.62 7.38 37.60
N GLU A 474 -12.89 8.57 38.15
CA GLU A 474 -14.00 8.84 39.07
C GLU A 474 -14.95 9.90 38.48
N PRO A 475 -16.27 9.79 38.69
CA PRO A 475 -17.23 10.77 38.18
C PRO A 475 -17.18 12.07 39.01
N LEU A 476 -16.74 13.16 38.38
CA LEU A 476 -16.77 14.50 38.99
C LEU A 476 -18.14 15.15 38.75
N LYS A 477 -18.92 15.31 39.84
CA LYS A 477 -20.27 15.86 39.78
C LYS A 477 -20.27 17.34 39.38
N LEU A 478 -21.19 17.72 38.51
CA LEU A 478 -21.40 19.09 38.04
C LEU A 478 -22.50 19.80 38.85
N ASP A 479 -22.61 19.49 40.14
CA ASP A 479 -23.40 20.24 41.12
C ASP A 479 -22.77 21.61 41.45
N LYS A 480 -21.46 21.73 41.19
CA LYS A 480 -20.71 22.98 41.16
C LYS A 480 -20.15 23.23 39.77
N GLU A 481 -19.80 24.48 39.49
CA GLU A 481 -19.22 24.87 38.19
C GLU A 481 -17.82 24.28 38.01
N LEU A 482 -17.61 23.63 36.86
CA LEU A 482 -16.30 23.20 36.39
C LEU A 482 -15.82 24.19 35.33
N VAL A 483 -14.66 24.81 35.57
CA VAL A 483 -14.02 25.73 34.64
C VAL A 483 -12.80 25.06 34.02
N ILE A 484 -12.72 25.12 32.68
CA ILE A 484 -11.65 24.52 31.88
C ILE A 484 -10.97 25.65 31.12
N LYS A 485 -9.65 25.81 31.25
CA LYS A 485 -8.89 26.84 30.55
C LYS A 485 -7.85 26.22 29.63
N PHE A 486 -7.77 26.70 28.39
CA PHE A 486 -6.76 26.32 27.41
C PHE A 486 -6.55 27.45 26.38
N ARG A 487 -5.49 27.40 25.58
CA ARG A 487 -5.28 28.36 24.47
C ARG A 487 -5.76 27.79 23.15
N ALA A 488 -6.47 28.59 22.35
CA ALA A 488 -6.99 28.13 21.06
C ALA A 488 -5.87 27.85 20.05
N LYS A 489 -5.86 26.63 19.51
CA LYS A 489 -4.84 26.14 18.56
C LYS A 489 -5.11 26.52 17.11
N ALA A 490 -6.25 27.11 16.77
CA ALA A 490 -6.49 27.73 15.47
C ALA A 490 -7.60 28.77 15.60
N ASP A 491 -7.90 29.46 14.51
CA ASP A 491 -9.10 30.30 14.44
C ASP A 491 -10.36 29.47 14.13
N ARG A 492 -11.55 30.08 14.27
CA ARG A 492 -12.86 29.48 13.97
C ARG A 492 -13.22 28.30 14.88
N LEU A 493 -12.97 28.42 16.18
CA LEU A 493 -13.41 27.46 17.21
C LEU A 493 -14.92 27.25 17.14
N ASN A 494 -15.40 26.01 16.99
CA ASN A 494 -16.82 25.76 16.69
C ASN A 494 -17.46 24.57 17.42
N GLU A 495 -16.67 23.69 18.05
CA GLU A 495 -17.21 22.55 18.79
C GLU A 495 -16.27 22.15 19.94
N ILE A 496 -16.87 21.83 21.09
CA ILE A 496 -16.21 21.22 22.24
C ILE A 496 -16.92 19.90 22.51
N LYS A 497 -16.18 18.81 22.73
CA LYS A 497 -16.75 17.58 23.27
C LYS A 497 -16.10 17.22 24.58
N ILE A 498 -16.90 16.71 25.53
CA ILE A 498 -16.43 16.33 26.86
C ILE A 498 -16.98 14.94 27.18
N LEU A 499 -16.12 14.03 27.65
CA LEU A 499 -16.54 12.69 28.06
C LEU A 499 -17.37 12.78 29.34
N THR A 500 -18.64 12.41 29.23
CA THR A 500 -19.61 12.51 30.33
C THR A 500 -19.85 11.17 30.99
N ALA A 501 -20.20 11.21 32.28
CA ALA A 501 -20.47 10.04 33.11
C ALA A 501 -21.89 10.12 33.70
N THR A 502 -22.59 9.00 33.77
CA THR A 502 -23.93 8.93 34.36
C THR A 502 -23.98 7.97 35.53
N TYR A 503 -24.52 8.46 36.64
CA TYR A 503 -24.74 7.69 37.87
C TYR A 503 -26.23 7.66 38.26
N GLN A 504 -27.11 8.20 37.40
CA GLN A 504 -28.56 8.26 37.64
C GLN A 504 -29.36 8.10 36.34
N ARG A 505 -30.59 7.57 36.45
CA ARG A 505 -31.49 7.21 35.33
C ARG A 505 -31.83 8.35 34.34
N ARG A 506 -31.65 9.63 34.69
CA ARG A 506 -31.91 10.79 33.81
C ARG A 506 -30.99 11.97 34.13
N ASN A 507 -30.14 12.38 33.19
CA ASN A 507 -29.35 13.61 33.29
C ASN A 507 -30.21 14.86 33.04
N LYS A 508 -29.91 15.96 33.74
CA LYS A 508 -30.42 17.30 33.42
C LYS A 508 -29.59 17.96 32.31
N ASP A 509 -30.09 19.06 31.76
CA ASP A 509 -29.41 19.79 30.70
C ASP A 509 -28.03 20.30 31.15
N LEU A 510 -27.03 20.25 30.27
CA LEU A 510 -25.70 20.83 30.49
C LEU A 510 -25.59 22.17 29.78
N GLU A 511 -25.03 23.16 30.48
CA GLU A 511 -24.70 24.45 29.91
C GLU A 511 -23.19 24.63 29.85
N LEU A 512 -22.69 25.04 28.68
CA LEU A 512 -21.31 25.43 28.43
C LEU A 512 -21.27 26.91 28.00
N LEU A 513 -20.58 27.74 28.80
CA LEU A 513 -20.21 29.10 28.41
C LEU A 513 -18.80 29.09 27.86
N VAL A 514 -18.57 29.77 26.73
CA VAL A 514 -17.27 29.88 26.07
C VAL A 514 -16.85 31.34 26.08
N GLU A 515 -15.82 31.65 26.85
CA GLU A 515 -15.19 32.96 26.96
C GLU A 515 -13.84 32.96 26.25
N VAL A 516 -13.50 34.04 25.53
CA VAL A 516 -12.19 34.23 24.89
C VAL A 516 -11.59 35.53 25.43
N ASP A 517 -10.41 35.45 26.05
CA ASP A 517 -9.74 36.54 26.78
C ASP A 517 -10.69 37.28 27.75
N GLY A 518 -11.52 36.50 28.46
CA GLY A 518 -12.46 37.02 29.48
C GLY A 518 -13.77 37.60 28.93
N LYS A 519 -13.97 37.63 27.60
CA LYS A 519 -15.23 38.04 26.98
C LYS A 519 -16.09 36.84 26.62
N LEU A 520 -17.35 36.82 27.05
CA LEU A 520 -18.32 35.77 26.68
C LEU A 520 -18.64 35.83 25.19
N GLU A 521 -18.26 34.77 24.46
CA GLU A 521 -18.48 34.66 23.01
C GLU A 521 -19.66 33.73 22.68
N ARG A 522 -19.81 32.60 23.39
CA ARG A 522 -20.89 31.64 23.12
C ARG A 522 -21.51 31.07 24.40
N ARG A 523 -22.78 30.70 24.30
CA ARG A 523 -23.56 29.97 25.31
C ARG A 523 -24.24 28.80 24.63
N VAL A 524 -24.00 27.58 25.11
CA VAL A 524 -24.48 26.34 24.51
C VAL A 524 -25.18 25.49 25.55
N ILE A 525 -26.38 24.99 25.24
CA ILE A 525 -27.15 24.11 26.13
C ILE A 525 -27.38 22.77 25.42
N VAL A 526 -26.94 21.68 26.05
CA VAL A 526 -27.20 20.31 25.59
C VAL A 526 -28.30 19.71 26.45
N LYS A 527 -29.36 19.22 25.82
CA LYS A 527 -30.51 18.61 26.52
C LYS A 527 -30.13 17.28 27.16
N GLY A 528 -30.71 16.97 28.32
CA GLY A 528 -30.37 15.80 29.13
C GLY A 528 -30.36 14.45 28.40
N TRP A 529 -31.24 14.27 27.40
CA TRP A 529 -31.34 13.06 26.57
C TRP A 529 -30.27 12.95 25.46
N LYS A 530 -29.51 14.02 25.19
CA LYS A 530 -28.36 14.06 24.28
C LYS A 530 -27.01 13.91 24.99
N ILE A 531 -27.02 13.79 26.32
CA ILE A 531 -25.80 13.58 27.12
C ILE A 531 -25.49 12.09 27.07
N LEU A 532 -24.30 11.76 26.59
CA LEU A 532 -23.90 10.37 26.38
C LEU A 532 -23.18 9.84 27.62
N ASP A 533 -23.52 8.64 28.08
CA ASP A 533 -22.79 7.98 29.15
C ASP A 533 -21.59 7.22 28.59
N ASN A 534 -20.43 7.37 29.23
CA ASN A 534 -19.16 6.76 28.79
C ASN A 534 -18.79 7.13 27.35
N ASP A 535 -19.30 8.27 26.87
CA ASP A 535 -19.03 8.79 25.53
C ASP A 535 -19.10 10.34 25.54
N TYR A 536 -18.64 10.95 24.46
CA TYR A 536 -18.40 12.37 24.33
C TYR A 536 -19.69 13.16 24.06
N THR A 537 -20.11 13.97 25.03
CA THR A 537 -21.18 14.95 24.82
C THR A 537 -20.65 16.14 24.03
N SER A 538 -21.30 16.45 22.90
CA SER A 538 -20.88 17.50 21.95
C SER A 538 -21.63 18.83 22.17
N PHE A 539 -20.85 19.91 22.30
CA PHE A 539 -21.28 21.30 22.41
C PHE A 539 -20.88 22.05 21.13
N LYS A 540 -21.78 22.09 20.14
CA LYS A 540 -21.56 22.78 18.86
C LYS A 540 -22.09 24.21 18.90
N PHE A 541 -21.37 25.14 18.27
CA PHE A 541 -21.73 26.54 18.18
C PHE A 541 -21.25 27.18 16.88
N LYS A 542 -21.77 28.37 16.54
CA LYS A 542 -21.25 29.15 15.40
C LYS A 542 -19.76 29.45 15.63
N PRO A 543 -18.88 29.26 14.62
CA PRO A 543 -17.45 29.49 14.78
C PRO A 543 -17.13 30.85 15.43
N ILE A 544 -16.20 30.85 16.38
CA ILE A 544 -15.65 32.07 16.99
C ILE A 544 -14.43 32.46 16.17
N GLU A 545 -14.46 33.64 15.56
CA GLU A 545 -13.37 34.17 14.73
C GLU A 545 -12.38 34.98 15.56
N ASN A 546 -11.17 35.14 15.04
CA ASN A 546 -10.02 35.77 15.71
C ASN A 546 -9.74 35.23 17.13
N CYS A 547 -9.91 33.92 17.34
CA CYS A 547 -9.66 33.28 18.64
C CYS A 547 -8.28 32.61 18.75
N GLU A 548 -7.58 32.42 17.65
CA GLU A 548 -6.26 31.78 17.62
C GLU A 548 -5.25 32.39 18.62
N GLY A 549 -4.59 31.55 19.43
CA GLY A 549 -3.61 31.97 20.45
C GLY A 549 -4.21 32.49 21.77
N LYS A 550 -5.47 32.96 21.74
CA LYS A 550 -6.16 33.55 22.88
C LYS A 550 -6.52 32.53 23.95
N LEU A 551 -6.68 33.01 25.19
CA LEU A 551 -7.09 32.18 26.32
C LEU A 551 -8.60 31.89 26.23
N VAL A 552 -8.95 30.62 26.05
CA VAL A 552 -10.34 30.14 26.07
C VAL A 552 -10.66 29.65 27.47
N THR A 553 -11.73 30.18 28.07
CA THR A 553 -12.28 29.73 29.34
C THR A 553 -13.66 29.12 29.09
N LEU A 554 -13.80 27.83 29.40
CA LEU A 554 -15.08 27.13 29.36
C LEU A 554 -15.65 27.04 30.77
N ARG A 555 -16.92 27.38 30.96
CA ARG A 555 -17.65 27.15 32.22
C ARG A 555 -18.75 26.15 31.98
N LEU A 556 -18.64 24.98 32.62
CA LEU A 556 -19.57 23.87 32.49
C LEU A 556 -20.37 23.67 33.78
N ARG A 557 -21.69 23.61 33.67
CA ARG A 557 -22.60 23.36 34.81
C ARG A 557 -23.86 22.60 34.42
N SER A 558 -24.48 21.93 35.39
CA SER A 558 -25.77 21.25 35.23
C SER A 558 -26.94 22.17 35.59
N LEU A 559 -27.99 22.21 34.76
CA LEU A 559 -29.20 23.00 34.99
C LEU A 559 -30.26 22.18 35.79
N GLY A 560 -30.04 22.04 37.09
CA GLY A 560 -31.00 21.46 38.07
C GLY A 560 -30.54 20.18 38.76
N LYS A 561 -31.39 19.61 39.63
CA LYS A 561 -31.18 18.30 40.27
C LYS A 561 -32.08 17.23 39.60
N PRO A 562 -31.57 16.03 39.28
CA PRO A 562 -30.22 15.53 39.57
C PRO A 562 -29.11 15.99 38.59
N SER A 563 -27.88 16.10 39.10
CA SER A 563 -26.70 16.64 38.39
C SER A 563 -26.00 15.61 37.50
N SER A 564 -25.44 16.05 36.37
CA SER A 564 -24.54 15.25 35.52
C SER A 564 -23.12 15.16 36.09
N ALA A 565 -22.25 14.29 35.55
CA ALA A 565 -20.81 14.28 35.82
C ALA A 565 -19.97 14.20 34.55
N VAL A 566 -18.67 14.48 34.70
CA VAL A 566 -17.63 14.17 33.73
C VAL A 566 -16.68 13.14 34.30
N TRP A 567 -16.08 12.31 33.44
CA TRP A 567 -15.03 11.40 33.89
C TRP A 567 -13.76 12.19 34.21
N PHE A 568 -13.28 12.05 35.44
CA PHE A 568 -12.12 12.74 35.98
C PHE A 568 -11.05 11.75 36.43
N ASN A 569 -9.79 12.07 36.18
CA ASN A 569 -8.64 11.31 36.66
C ASN A 569 -7.73 12.22 37.48
N ARG A 570 -7.64 11.95 38.79
CA ARG A 570 -6.80 12.72 39.72
C ARG A 570 -5.29 12.47 39.58
N HIS A 571 -4.88 11.42 38.88
CA HIS A 571 -3.49 10.97 38.80
C HIS A 571 -2.78 11.43 37.53
N THR A 572 -3.53 11.93 36.53
CA THR A 572 -2.98 12.38 35.25
C THR A 572 -3.33 13.85 35.05
N SER A 573 -2.36 14.67 34.66
CA SER A 573 -2.58 16.10 34.35
C SER A 573 -1.99 16.43 33.00
N PHE A 574 -2.72 17.16 32.16
CA PHE A 574 -2.23 17.64 30.87
C PHE A 574 -1.86 19.11 30.97
N GLY A 575 -0.59 19.47 30.72
CA GLY A 575 -0.10 20.84 30.86
C GLY A 575 -0.77 21.88 29.94
N GLU A 576 -1.51 21.44 28.92
CA GLU A 576 -2.24 22.31 27.99
C GLU A 576 -3.64 22.72 28.48
N VAL A 577 -4.15 22.08 29.54
CA VAL A 577 -5.50 22.29 30.08
C VAL A 577 -5.45 22.49 31.60
N GLU A 578 -5.97 23.61 32.08
CA GLU A 578 -6.14 23.86 33.52
C GLU A 578 -7.59 23.67 33.95
N LEU A 579 -7.79 22.98 35.08
CA LEU A 579 -9.10 22.71 35.65
C LEU A 579 -9.30 23.47 36.96
N PHE A 580 -10.47 24.07 37.12
CA PHE A 580 -10.91 24.68 38.38
C PHE A 580 -12.31 24.18 38.71
N TYR A 581 -12.52 23.80 39.96
CA TYR A 581 -13.81 23.35 40.46
C TYR A 581 -14.19 24.18 41.68
N ASP A 582 -15.36 24.82 41.62
CA ASP A 582 -15.81 25.78 42.66
C ASP A 582 -14.82 26.93 42.90
N GLY A 583 -14.18 27.41 41.83
CA GLY A 583 -13.20 28.50 41.89
C GLY A 583 -11.80 28.11 42.38
N LYS A 584 -11.56 26.85 42.78
CA LYS A 584 -10.25 26.35 43.19
C LYS A 584 -9.61 25.52 42.09
N LYS A 585 -8.31 25.75 41.81
CA LYS A 585 -7.55 24.89 40.87
C LYS A 585 -7.50 23.47 41.44
N ILE A 586 -7.77 22.47 40.60
CA ILE A 586 -7.70 21.06 40.96
C ILE A 586 -6.65 20.36 40.11
N ASP A 587 -5.92 19.42 40.70
CA ASP A 587 -4.95 18.58 40.00
C ASP A 587 -5.65 17.35 39.42
N GLY A 588 -5.47 17.11 38.12
CA GLY A 588 -6.07 15.99 37.40
C GLY A 588 -6.43 16.34 35.95
N SER A 589 -7.14 15.43 35.28
CA SER A 589 -7.55 15.58 33.88
C SER A 589 -8.96 15.10 33.63
N ILE A 590 -9.58 15.65 32.59
CA ILE A 590 -10.81 15.17 31.97
C ILE A 590 -10.54 14.85 30.50
N ASN A 591 -11.44 14.12 29.86
CA ASN A 591 -11.39 13.89 28.41
C ASN A 591 -12.17 14.99 27.69
N ILE A 592 -11.46 15.88 27.01
CA ILE A 592 -11.98 16.99 26.20
C ILE A 592 -11.37 16.96 24.80
N GLN A 593 -12.22 17.22 23.79
CA GLN A 593 -11.87 17.38 22.38
C GLN A 593 -12.32 18.75 21.88
N VAL A 594 -11.42 19.52 21.27
CA VAL A 594 -11.69 20.88 20.78
C VAL A 594 -11.53 20.95 19.27
N TYR A 595 -12.56 21.39 18.56
CA TYR A 595 -12.63 21.42 17.11
C TYR A 595 -12.71 22.84 16.56
N HIS A 596 -12.02 23.07 15.45
CA HIS A 596 -12.01 24.32 14.70
C HIS A 596 -12.42 24.07 13.25
N ASP A 597 -13.15 25.01 12.64
CA ASP A 597 -13.56 24.94 11.24
C ASP A 597 -12.45 25.41 10.31
N ILE A 598 -11.36 24.66 10.27
CA ILE A 598 -10.18 24.92 9.44
C ILE A 598 -10.13 24.00 8.22
N LYS A 599 -9.61 24.53 7.11
CA LYS A 599 -9.34 23.77 5.90
C LYS A 599 -7.85 23.45 5.85
N VAL A 600 -7.53 22.17 5.93
CA VAL A 600 -6.17 21.64 5.77
C VAL A 600 -6.12 20.76 4.53
N ARG A 601 -4.95 20.68 3.90
CA ARG A 601 -4.71 20.00 2.62
C ARG A 601 -4.50 18.51 2.79
N ASP A 602 -3.77 18.13 3.83
CA ASP A 602 -3.38 16.77 4.16
C ASP A 602 -3.13 16.62 5.67
N ASP A 603 -2.85 15.39 6.09
CA ASP A 603 -2.53 15.07 7.49
C ASP A 603 -1.24 15.76 7.96
N TYR A 604 -0.31 16.08 7.07
CA TYR A 604 0.92 16.73 7.48
C TYR A 604 0.70 18.19 7.85
N GLU A 605 -0.11 18.93 7.09
CA GLU A 605 -0.51 20.29 7.48
C GLU A 605 -1.26 20.31 8.82
N LEU A 606 -2.09 19.30 9.09
CA LEU A 606 -2.73 19.16 10.40
C LEU A 606 -1.70 18.86 11.52
N TRP A 607 -0.71 18.01 11.25
CA TRP A 607 0.37 17.74 12.19
C TRP A 607 1.17 19.01 12.52
N ILE A 608 1.50 19.84 11.51
CA ILE A 608 2.19 21.12 11.71
C ILE A 608 1.40 22.01 12.66
N LEU A 609 0.09 22.18 12.41
CA LEU A 609 -0.77 23.04 13.23
C LEU A 609 -0.89 22.56 14.69
N LYS A 610 -0.79 21.26 14.93
CA LYS A 610 -0.88 20.66 16.27
C LYS A 610 0.44 20.74 17.04
N ASN A 611 1.56 20.50 16.37
CA ASN A 611 2.83 20.18 17.02
C ASN A 611 3.86 21.32 16.96
N GLU A 612 3.75 22.25 16.02
CA GLU A 612 4.73 23.34 15.87
C GLU A 612 4.35 24.60 16.66
N PRO A 613 5.36 25.33 17.20
CA PRO A 613 5.14 26.53 17.99
C PRO A 613 4.59 27.69 17.15
N LYS A 614 3.73 28.50 17.76
CA LYS A 614 3.20 29.74 17.19
C LYS A 614 4.04 30.95 17.57
N GLU A 615 3.74 32.12 17.00
CA GLU A 615 4.47 33.36 17.31
C GLU A 615 4.56 33.67 18.82
N GLU A 616 3.50 33.41 19.59
CA GLU A 616 3.52 33.59 21.05
C GLU A 616 4.43 32.57 21.74
N ASP A 617 4.41 31.32 21.30
CA ASP A 617 5.32 30.28 21.81
C ASP A 617 6.77 30.63 21.51
N LEU A 618 7.06 31.14 20.30
CA LEU A 618 8.39 31.60 19.90
C LEU A 618 8.87 32.76 20.78
N LYS A 619 8.00 33.72 21.12
CA LYS A 619 8.32 34.79 22.09
C LYS A 619 8.63 34.22 23.47
N ARG A 620 7.84 33.26 23.96
CA ARG A 620 8.12 32.59 25.25
C ARG A 620 9.44 31.82 25.21
N MET A 621 9.72 31.08 24.14
CA MET A 621 10.97 30.36 23.94
C MET A 621 12.17 31.33 23.94
N ALA A 622 12.04 32.49 23.32
CA ALA A 622 13.08 33.53 23.36
C ALA A 622 13.34 34.05 24.78
N GLU A 623 12.30 34.21 25.61
CA GLU A 623 12.49 34.56 27.04
C GLU A 623 13.06 33.40 27.87
N GLU A 624 12.77 32.16 27.50
CA GLU A 624 13.36 30.97 28.11
C GLU A 624 14.85 30.82 27.76
N CYS A 625 15.24 31.09 26.50
CA CYS A 625 16.64 31.16 26.07
C CYS A 625 17.47 32.04 27.00
N LYS A 626 16.91 33.17 27.47
CA LYS A 626 17.60 34.10 28.37
C LYS A 626 17.91 33.50 29.73
N LYS A 627 17.14 32.48 30.16
CA LYS A 627 17.23 31.83 31.47
C LYS A 627 18.03 30.53 31.43
N PHE A 628 18.44 30.04 30.26
CA PHE A 628 19.29 28.86 30.17
C PHE A 628 20.62 29.07 30.89
N LYS A 629 21.00 28.07 31.70
CA LYS A 629 22.29 28.08 32.43
C LYS A 629 23.44 27.83 31.48
N TYR A 630 23.24 26.93 30.53
CA TYR A 630 24.21 26.60 29.51
C TYR A 630 23.76 27.17 28.17
N ARG A 631 24.54 28.11 27.61
CA ARG A 631 24.21 28.82 26.37
C ARG A 631 25.39 28.76 25.39
N PRO A 632 25.72 27.56 24.86
CA PRO A 632 26.84 27.42 23.95
C PRO A 632 26.58 28.20 22.65
N LYS A 633 27.64 28.77 22.08
CA LYS A 633 27.54 29.38 20.75
C LYS A 633 27.47 28.28 19.69
N ILE A 634 26.51 28.38 18.77
CA ILE A 634 26.38 27.47 17.63
C ILE A 634 26.84 28.20 16.36
N SER A 635 27.86 27.67 15.68
CA SER A 635 28.33 28.17 14.40
C SER A 635 27.67 27.42 13.25
N ILE A 636 26.84 28.11 12.45
CA ILE A 636 26.20 27.55 11.27
C ILE A 636 27.17 27.67 10.08
N ILE A 637 27.52 26.54 9.46
CA ILE A 637 28.44 26.44 8.33
C ILE A 637 27.63 26.39 7.05
N MET A 638 27.82 27.37 6.16
CA MET A 638 27.08 27.50 4.90
C MET A 638 28.02 27.72 3.71
N PRO A 639 28.45 26.67 2.99
CA PRO A 639 29.11 26.85 1.70
C PRO A 639 28.12 27.46 0.69
N THR A 640 28.54 28.44 -0.10
CA THR A 640 27.66 29.15 -1.05
C THR A 640 28.28 29.16 -2.44
N TRP A 641 27.49 28.85 -3.48
CA TRP A 641 27.94 29.00 -4.87
C TRP A 641 26.78 29.21 -5.84
N ASN A 642 26.75 30.37 -6.50
CA ASN A 642 25.82 30.69 -7.59
C ASN A 642 24.32 30.53 -7.25
N THR A 643 23.97 30.63 -5.98
CA THR A 643 22.61 30.53 -5.46
C THR A 643 21.70 31.61 -6.04
N ASP A 644 20.42 31.27 -6.27
CA ASP A 644 19.41 32.28 -6.59
C ASP A 644 19.22 33.28 -5.45
N GLU A 645 19.00 34.55 -5.76
CA GLU A 645 18.82 35.61 -4.77
C GLU A 645 17.71 35.28 -3.76
N ARG A 646 16.57 34.76 -4.24
CA ARG A 646 15.41 34.48 -3.38
C ARG A 646 15.75 33.42 -2.33
N TRP A 647 16.49 32.39 -2.72
CA TRP A 647 16.81 31.27 -1.84
C TRP A 647 17.94 31.60 -0.88
N LEU A 648 18.96 32.31 -1.35
CA LEU A 648 20.05 32.78 -0.50
C LEU A 648 19.55 33.70 0.62
N ARG A 649 18.65 34.64 0.29
CA ARG A 649 18.03 35.51 1.29
C ARG A 649 17.23 34.71 2.32
N LYS A 650 16.39 33.78 1.86
CA LYS A 650 15.59 32.91 2.74
C LYS A 650 16.45 32.06 3.69
N ALA A 651 17.56 31.51 3.19
CA ALA A 651 18.49 30.75 4.02
C ALA A 651 19.09 31.62 5.14
N ILE A 652 19.63 32.80 4.80
CA ILE A 652 20.21 33.74 5.77
C ILE A 652 19.14 34.23 6.76
N GLU A 653 17.95 34.58 6.27
CA GLU A 653 16.83 35.05 7.09
C GLU A 653 16.33 33.97 8.05
N SER A 654 16.34 32.69 7.66
CA SER A 654 15.96 31.59 8.55
C SER A 654 16.89 31.47 9.78
N VAL A 655 18.17 31.85 9.63
CA VAL A 655 19.13 31.92 10.74
C VAL A 655 18.92 33.19 11.57
N LEU A 656 18.67 34.33 10.91
CA LEU A 656 18.37 35.59 11.62
C LEU A 656 17.12 35.50 12.49
N ASN A 657 16.12 34.73 12.06
CA ASN A 657 14.85 34.55 12.75
C ASN A 657 14.86 33.47 13.84
N GLN A 658 16.03 32.91 14.19
CA GLN A 658 16.13 31.96 15.29
C GLN A 658 15.81 32.63 16.64
N VAL A 659 14.99 31.97 17.46
CA VAL A 659 14.64 32.45 18.82
C VAL A 659 15.81 32.35 19.80
N TYR A 660 16.75 31.45 19.56
CA TYR A 660 18.04 31.42 20.25
C TYR A 660 18.98 32.43 19.59
N ASP A 661 19.65 33.25 20.38
CA ASP A 661 20.39 34.44 19.92
C ASP A 661 21.91 34.25 19.83
N ASN A 662 22.48 33.27 20.55
CA ASN A 662 23.92 33.04 20.61
C ASN A 662 24.38 32.09 19.48
N TRP A 663 24.33 32.59 18.25
CA TRP A 663 24.79 31.90 17.06
C TRP A 663 25.70 32.79 16.22
N GLU A 664 26.40 32.17 15.26
CA GLU A 664 27.07 32.87 14.18
C GLU A 664 26.91 32.12 12.86
N LEU A 665 26.77 32.85 11.76
CA LEU A 665 26.62 32.28 10.42
C LEU A 665 27.94 32.44 9.67
N CYS A 666 28.61 31.33 9.42
CA CYS A 666 29.90 31.25 8.77
C CYS A 666 29.72 30.84 7.31
N ILE A 667 29.91 31.79 6.40
CA ILE A 667 29.66 31.64 4.98
C ILE A 667 30.98 31.63 4.21
N ALA A 668 31.17 30.65 3.35
CA ALA A 668 32.25 30.66 2.35
C ALA A 668 31.64 30.70 0.94
N ASP A 669 31.80 31.82 0.25
CA ASP A 669 31.44 31.94 -1.15
C ASP A 669 32.53 31.33 -2.02
N GLY A 670 32.21 30.22 -2.69
CA GLY A 670 33.09 29.46 -3.59
C GLY A 670 33.38 30.16 -4.91
N GLY A 671 33.62 31.47 -4.91
CA GLY A 671 33.85 32.26 -6.11
C GLY A 671 32.62 32.31 -7.03
N SER A 672 31.46 32.66 -6.49
CA SER A 672 30.23 32.79 -7.28
C SER A 672 30.41 33.74 -8.46
N THR A 673 29.99 33.30 -9.65
CA THR A 673 30.01 34.09 -10.88
C THR A 673 28.81 35.01 -11.01
N LYS A 674 27.73 34.76 -10.25
CA LYS A 674 26.54 35.59 -10.22
C LYS A 674 26.75 36.84 -9.32
N PRO A 675 26.70 38.08 -9.86
CA PRO A 675 27.04 39.29 -9.10
C PRO A 675 26.17 39.55 -7.87
N HIS A 676 24.90 39.13 -7.89
CA HIS A 676 23.98 39.36 -6.78
C HIS A 676 24.39 38.61 -5.51
N VAL A 677 25.05 37.44 -5.62
CA VAL A 677 25.45 36.63 -4.46
C VAL A 677 26.38 37.44 -3.56
N ARG A 678 27.46 38.00 -4.12
CA ARG A 678 28.39 38.83 -3.37
C ARG A 678 27.71 40.04 -2.74
N LYS A 679 26.85 40.74 -3.50
CA LYS A 679 26.11 41.91 -3.02
C LYS A 679 25.24 41.56 -1.81
N ILE A 680 24.51 40.44 -1.87
CA ILE A 680 23.65 39.96 -0.78
C ILE A 680 24.49 39.60 0.45
N LEU A 681 25.58 38.85 0.28
CA LEU A 681 26.42 38.45 1.39
C LEU A 681 27.07 39.66 2.09
N GLU A 682 27.54 40.65 1.33
CA GLU A 682 28.06 41.91 1.89
C GLU A 682 26.96 42.74 2.57
N GLU A 683 25.72 42.74 2.03
CA GLU A 683 24.57 43.40 2.63
C GLU A 683 24.24 42.82 4.01
N TYR A 684 24.11 41.50 4.14
CA TYR A 684 23.76 40.86 5.42
C TYR A 684 24.92 40.90 6.43
N ALA A 685 26.18 40.74 5.98
CA ALA A 685 27.34 40.88 6.87
C ALA A 685 27.48 42.29 7.47
N LYS A 686 27.06 43.33 6.75
CA LYS A 686 26.98 44.70 7.28
C LYS A 686 25.82 44.89 8.25
N LYS A 687 24.68 44.20 8.03
CA LYS A 687 23.48 44.29 8.86
C LYS A 687 23.64 43.59 10.22
N ASP A 688 24.31 42.44 10.26
CA ASP A 688 24.51 41.67 11.50
C ASP A 688 25.94 41.13 11.60
N LYS A 689 26.66 41.54 12.65
CA LYS A 689 28.06 41.16 12.90
C LYS A 689 28.26 39.67 13.18
N ARG A 690 27.20 38.93 13.50
CA ARG A 690 27.24 37.46 13.67
C ARG A 690 27.38 36.74 12.33
N ILE A 691 27.16 37.42 11.20
CA ILE A 691 27.33 36.87 9.85
C ILE A 691 28.75 37.14 9.38
N LYS A 692 29.55 36.08 9.27
CA LYS A 692 30.94 36.08 8.82
C LYS A 692 31.01 35.53 7.41
N VAL A 693 31.61 36.28 6.48
CA VAL A 693 31.70 35.88 5.07
C VAL A 693 33.16 35.83 4.63
N LYS A 694 33.55 34.74 3.96
CA LYS A 694 34.82 34.60 3.25
C LYS A 694 34.57 34.42 1.75
N PHE A 695 35.12 35.32 0.95
CA PHE A 695 35.08 35.23 -0.51
C PHE A 695 36.30 34.48 -1.02
N LEU A 696 36.09 33.33 -1.65
CA LEU A 696 37.17 32.52 -2.21
C LEU A 696 37.47 32.96 -3.65
N PRO A 697 38.74 32.93 -4.08
CA PRO A 697 39.11 33.34 -5.45
C PRO A 697 38.64 32.34 -6.52
N LYS A 698 38.30 31.10 -6.13
CA LYS A 698 37.79 30.04 -7.00
C LYS A 698 36.94 29.06 -6.19
N ASN A 699 36.10 28.30 -6.88
CA ASN A 699 35.33 27.22 -6.27
C ASN A 699 36.24 26.05 -5.87
N LEU A 700 36.20 25.64 -4.60
CA LEU A 700 36.98 24.52 -4.07
C LEU A 700 36.17 23.22 -3.93
N GLY A 701 34.95 23.17 -4.48
CA GLY A 701 34.00 22.09 -4.24
C GLY A 701 33.23 22.28 -2.94
N ILE A 702 32.28 21.38 -2.66
CA ILE A 702 31.43 21.46 -1.46
C ILE A 702 32.32 21.28 -0.22
N ALA A 703 33.12 20.22 -0.16
CA ALA A 703 33.99 19.94 0.98
C ALA A 703 35.02 21.07 1.22
N GLY A 704 35.63 21.59 0.16
CA GLY A 704 36.59 22.70 0.25
C GLY A 704 35.96 23.98 0.76
N ASN A 705 34.82 24.38 0.21
CA ASN A 705 34.09 25.58 0.66
C ASN A 705 33.59 25.41 2.10
N SER A 706 33.07 24.24 2.47
CA SER A 706 32.63 23.95 3.84
C SER A 706 33.78 24.04 4.85
N ASN A 707 34.98 23.59 4.51
CA ASN A 707 36.16 23.76 5.37
C ASN A 707 36.56 25.23 5.54
N GLU A 708 36.46 26.04 4.50
CA GLU A 708 36.75 27.47 4.60
C GLU A 708 35.72 28.21 5.46
N ALA A 709 34.45 27.80 5.41
CA ALA A 709 33.43 28.28 6.32
C ALA A 709 33.67 27.79 7.77
N LEU A 710 34.05 26.52 7.94
CA LEU A 710 34.39 25.92 9.24
C LEU A 710 35.54 26.64 9.95
N LYS A 711 36.54 27.15 9.21
CA LYS A 711 37.64 27.97 9.77
C LYS A 711 37.17 29.28 10.40
N LEU A 712 36.01 29.81 10.03
CA LEU A 712 35.43 31.03 10.61
C LEU A 712 34.70 30.76 11.94
N ALA A 713 34.38 29.48 12.21
CA ALA A 713 33.60 29.04 13.35
C ALA A 713 34.38 29.14 14.66
N THR A 714 33.73 29.73 15.66
CA THR A 714 34.20 29.98 17.03
C THR A 714 33.25 29.39 18.08
N GLY A 715 32.12 28.82 17.63
CA GLY A 715 31.16 28.15 18.48
C GLY A 715 31.68 26.84 19.04
N GLU A 716 31.14 26.44 20.18
CA GLU A 716 31.41 25.13 20.78
C GLU A 716 30.81 24.00 19.93
N PHE A 717 29.71 24.29 19.25
CA PHE A 717 29.04 23.40 18.31
C PHE A 717 29.01 24.01 16.92
N VAL A 718 29.04 23.14 15.91
CA VAL A 718 28.84 23.49 14.51
C VAL A 718 27.56 22.85 13.99
N ALA A 719 26.81 23.58 13.19
CA ALA A 719 25.64 23.09 12.47
C ALA A 719 25.81 23.30 10.97
N PHE A 720 25.12 22.53 10.14
CA PHE A 720 25.23 22.64 8.68
C PHE A 720 23.92 23.14 8.06
N LEU A 721 24.04 24.07 7.12
CA LEU A 721 22.92 24.63 6.37
C LEU A 721 23.31 24.78 4.90
N ASP A 722 22.52 24.21 4.00
CA ASP A 722 22.68 24.45 2.57
C ASP A 722 22.15 25.84 2.21
N HIS A 723 22.84 26.52 1.28
CA HIS A 723 22.62 27.92 0.96
C HIS A 723 21.24 28.23 0.34
N ASP A 724 20.47 27.21 -0.01
CA ASP A 724 19.11 27.30 -0.55
C ASP A 724 18.03 26.75 0.39
N ASP A 725 18.37 26.23 1.58
CA ASP A 725 17.44 25.64 2.53
C ASP A 725 17.04 26.59 3.67
N GLU A 726 16.09 26.20 4.51
CA GLU A 726 15.59 27.01 5.62
C GLU A 726 15.60 26.22 6.95
N LEU A 727 16.05 26.85 8.04
CA LEU A 727 15.89 26.32 9.40
C LEU A 727 14.52 26.72 9.98
N ALA A 728 13.93 25.84 10.79
CA ALA A 728 12.77 26.20 11.59
C ALA A 728 13.16 27.27 12.63
N PRO A 729 12.33 28.28 12.95
CA PRO A 729 12.73 29.41 13.81
C PRO A 729 13.06 29.03 15.26
N PHE A 730 12.69 27.82 15.69
CA PHE A 730 12.96 27.26 17.01
C PHE A 730 14.04 26.16 16.99
N ALA A 731 14.72 25.94 15.86
CA ALA A 731 15.69 24.86 15.68
C ALA A 731 16.83 24.92 16.70
N LEU A 732 17.51 26.07 16.81
CA LEU A 732 18.63 26.22 17.74
C LEU A 732 18.18 26.21 19.21
N TYR A 733 16.94 26.63 19.49
CA TYR A 733 16.37 26.56 20.83
C TYR A 733 16.20 25.11 21.30
N GLU A 734 15.66 24.23 20.46
CA GLU A 734 15.47 22.82 20.84
C GLU A 734 16.81 22.11 21.09
N VAL A 735 17.82 22.43 20.28
CA VAL A 735 19.19 21.93 20.48
C VAL A 735 19.75 22.38 21.83
N VAL A 736 19.66 23.68 22.16
CA VAL A 736 20.22 24.21 23.41
C VAL A 736 19.41 23.76 24.62
N LYS A 737 18.09 23.64 24.48
CA LYS A 737 17.23 23.05 25.52
C LYS A 737 17.69 21.64 25.86
N LEU A 738 17.88 20.79 24.85
CA LEU A 738 18.39 19.43 25.04
C LEU A 738 19.79 19.45 25.68
N LEU A 739 20.67 20.37 25.29
CA LEU A 739 21.99 20.52 25.91
C LEU A 739 21.94 21.02 27.36
N ASN A 740 20.88 21.73 27.79
CA ASN A 740 20.70 22.06 29.21
C ASN A 740 20.26 20.83 30.02
N GLU A 741 19.55 19.88 29.40
CA GLU A 741 19.16 18.61 30.01
C GLU A 741 20.32 17.60 30.01
N LYS A 742 21.11 17.58 28.92
CA LYS A 742 22.23 16.66 28.67
C LYS A 742 23.44 17.42 28.07
N PRO A 743 24.25 18.09 28.92
CA PRO A 743 25.35 18.96 28.44
C PRO A 743 26.50 18.25 27.74
N ASP A 744 26.62 16.93 27.95
CA ASP A 744 27.73 16.13 27.47
C ASP A 744 27.50 15.52 26.08
N LEU A 745 26.35 15.78 25.45
CA LEU A 745 26.05 15.35 24.07
C LEU A 745 27.06 15.92 23.07
N ASP A 746 27.40 15.10 22.08
CA ASP A 746 28.42 15.40 21.08
C ASP A 746 27.85 15.54 19.67
N PHE A 747 26.78 14.80 19.37
CA PHE A 747 26.16 14.75 18.05
C PHE A 747 24.64 14.78 18.21
N ILE A 748 24.00 15.79 17.63
CA ILE A 748 22.55 15.97 17.69
C ILE A 748 22.03 16.06 16.26
N TYR A 749 20.95 15.34 15.96
CA TYR A 749 20.24 15.46 14.69
C TYR A 749 18.73 15.57 14.91
N SER A 750 17.99 16.03 13.91
CA SER A 750 16.54 16.21 13.99
C SER A 750 15.80 15.57 12.83
N ASP A 751 14.47 15.54 12.92
CA ASP A 751 13.61 15.30 11.76
C ASP A 751 13.69 16.47 10.77
N GLU A 752 13.27 16.20 9.52
CA GLU A 752 13.28 17.16 8.42
C GLU A 752 12.06 16.97 7.52
N ASP A 753 11.80 17.95 6.66
CA ASP A 753 10.84 17.81 5.58
C ASP A 753 11.29 18.56 4.32
N LYS A 754 10.43 18.57 3.30
CA LYS A 754 10.69 19.27 2.05
C LYS A 754 9.82 20.51 1.90
N ILE A 755 10.40 21.60 1.43
CA ILE A 755 9.71 22.83 1.09
C ILE A 755 9.78 23.12 -0.41
N ASP A 756 8.65 23.46 -1.02
CA ASP A 756 8.59 23.81 -2.44
C ASP A 756 8.79 25.33 -2.69
N GLU A 757 8.84 25.74 -3.95
CA GLU A 757 9.03 27.14 -4.36
C GLU A 757 7.95 28.11 -3.87
N LYS A 758 6.80 27.58 -3.43
CA LYS A 758 5.67 28.35 -2.88
C LYS A 758 5.70 28.38 -1.35
N GLY A 759 6.74 27.83 -0.72
CA GLY A 759 6.84 27.70 0.73
C GLY A 759 5.96 26.59 1.29
N ARG A 760 5.46 25.66 0.46
CA ARG A 760 4.61 24.57 0.94
C ARG A 760 5.49 23.41 1.39
N ARG A 761 5.27 23.01 2.64
CA ARG A 761 5.93 21.89 3.30
C ARG A 761 5.25 20.55 2.96
N ARG A 762 6.04 19.50 2.76
CA ARG A 762 5.60 18.15 2.35
C ARG A 762 6.67 17.10 2.67
N ASP A 763 6.31 15.83 2.51
CA ASP A 763 7.20 14.67 2.60
C ASP A 763 8.04 14.67 3.90
N PRO A 764 7.41 14.69 5.10
CA PRO A 764 8.15 14.67 6.36
C PRO A 764 8.92 13.36 6.51
N PHE A 765 10.19 13.48 6.91
CA PHE A 765 11.01 12.37 7.33
C PHE A 765 11.14 12.36 8.85
N PHE A 766 10.24 11.61 9.48
CA PHE A 766 10.25 11.28 10.90
C PHE A 766 11.23 10.13 11.14
N LYS A 767 12.44 10.48 11.56
CA LYS A 767 13.60 9.60 11.71
C LYS A 767 13.52 8.79 13.02
N PRO A 768 14.07 7.57 13.07
CA PRO A 768 14.29 6.89 14.35
C PRO A 768 15.44 7.55 15.13
N ASP A 769 15.59 7.16 16.40
CA ASP A 769 16.83 7.37 17.13
C ASP A 769 17.99 6.59 16.48
N TYR A 770 19.22 6.79 17.00
CA TYR A 770 20.43 6.35 16.31
C TYR A 770 20.44 4.83 16.08
N SER A 771 20.48 4.45 14.81
CA SER A 771 20.49 3.09 14.30
C SER A 771 21.76 2.92 13.46
N PRO A 772 22.86 2.39 14.03
CA PRO A 772 24.13 2.29 13.33
C PRO A 772 24.04 1.50 12.01
N ASP A 773 23.23 0.45 11.96
CA ASP A 773 23.05 -0.36 10.75
C ASP A 773 22.21 0.36 9.68
N MET A 774 21.19 1.14 10.10
CA MET A 774 20.47 2.00 9.16
C MET A 774 21.38 3.10 8.64
N PHE A 775 22.19 3.70 9.51
CA PHE A 775 23.16 4.73 9.12
C PHE A 775 24.18 4.20 8.11
N LEU A 776 24.66 2.97 8.26
CA LEU A 776 25.56 2.33 7.28
C LEU A 776 24.85 1.96 5.97
N SER A 777 23.55 1.75 6.00
CA SER A 777 22.74 1.48 4.81
C SER A 777 22.33 2.76 4.06
N CYS A 778 22.12 3.88 4.76
CA CYS A 778 21.84 5.19 4.20
C CYS A 778 22.17 6.31 5.19
N ASN A 779 22.63 7.46 4.68
CA ASN A 779 22.93 8.62 5.51
C ASN A 779 21.65 9.36 5.95
N TYR A 780 20.87 8.77 6.86
CA TYR A 780 19.59 9.33 7.31
C TYR A 780 19.72 10.42 8.38
N LEU A 781 20.91 10.60 8.97
CA LEU A 781 21.19 11.61 10.00
C LEU A 781 21.27 13.03 9.45
N ILE A 782 21.32 13.17 8.12
CA ILE A 782 21.36 14.46 7.44
C ILE A 782 20.18 15.33 7.84
N HIS A 783 20.48 16.62 7.91
CA HIS A 783 19.71 17.83 8.20
C HIS A 783 18.72 17.85 9.39
N ILE A 784 18.70 18.90 10.24
CA ILE A 784 19.86 19.69 10.68
C ILE A 784 20.69 18.78 11.59
N THR A 785 22.01 18.79 11.43
CA THR A 785 22.94 18.08 12.31
C THR A 785 23.80 19.09 13.05
N VAL A 786 23.94 18.94 14.36
CA VAL A 786 24.75 19.78 15.25
C VAL A 786 25.80 18.92 15.93
N ILE A 787 27.07 19.25 15.74
CA ILE A 787 28.21 18.45 16.21
C ILE A 787 29.11 19.32 17.08
N ARG A 788 29.62 18.77 18.18
CA ARG A 788 30.65 19.42 18.98
C ARG A 788 31.88 19.70 18.13
N LYS A 789 32.29 20.96 18.05
CA LYS A 789 33.36 21.41 17.15
C LYS A 789 34.68 20.71 17.43
N SER A 790 35.00 20.42 18.68
CA SER A 790 36.22 19.70 19.06
C SER A 790 36.33 18.32 18.41
N LEU A 791 35.21 17.62 18.17
CA LEU A 791 35.21 16.36 17.43
C LEU A 791 35.44 16.56 15.94
N VAL A 792 34.80 17.58 15.34
CA VAL A 792 35.00 17.93 13.93
C VAL A 792 36.47 18.30 13.67
N ASP A 793 37.07 19.08 14.56
CA ASP A 793 38.49 19.43 14.51
C ASP A 793 39.37 18.19 14.67
N LYS A 794 39.05 17.30 15.62
CA LYS A 794 39.78 16.04 15.87
C LYS A 794 39.83 15.14 14.64
N VAL A 795 38.74 15.07 13.87
CA VAL A 795 38.69 14.26 12.64
C VAL A 795 39.19 15.00 11.39
N GLY A 796 39.58 16.27 11.51
CA GLY A 796 40.16 17.07 10.42
C GLY A 796 39.15 17.67 9.44
N GLY A 797 37.90 17.90 9.86
CA GLY A 797 36.87 18.54 9.02
C GLY A 797 36.44 17.70 7.82
N PHE A 798 36.04 18.34 6.72
CA PHE A 798 35.57 17.69 5.49
C PHE A 798 36.74 17.22 4.62
N ARG A 799 36.68 15.99 4.07
CA ARG A 799 37.72 15.49 3.16
C ARG A 799 37.38 15.81 1.70
N LEU A 800 38.39 16.22 0.94
CA LEU A 800 38.27 16.41 -0.51
C LEU A 800 38.06 15.07 -1.23
N GLY A 801 37.33 15.07 -2.34
CA GLY A 801 37.03 13.88 -3.13
C GLY A 801 35.85 13.05 -2.60
N TYR A 802 35.06 13.62 -1.69
CA TYR A 802 33.78 13.08 -1.21
C TYR A 802 32.61 14.03 -1.49
N ASP A 803 32.80 15.02 -2.37
CA ASP A 803 31.72 15.93 -2.75
C ASP A 803 30.46 15.16 -3.15
N GLY A 804 29.29 15.66 -2.75
CA GLY A 804 27.99 14.99 -2.87
C GLY A 804 27.71 13.96 -1.76
N SER A 805 28.70 13.59 -0.95
CA SER A 805 28.56 12.73 0.24
C SER A 805 29.54 13.11 1.36
N GLN A 806 29.95 14.38 1.37
CA GLN A 806 30.94 14.92 2.31
C GLN A 806 30.45 14.84 3.77
N ASP A 807 29.15 15.00 3.99
CA ASP A 807 28.54 14.90 5.32
C ASP A 807 28.57 13.44 5.79
N TYR A 808 28.33 12.49 4.89
CA TYR A 808 28.37 11.07 5.24
C TYR A 808 29.78 10.65 5.67
N ASP A 809 30.80 11.08 4.91
CA ASP A 809 32.20 10.87 5.28
C ASP A 809 32.55 11.48 6.64
N LEU A 810 32.11 12.72 6.89
CA LEU A 810 32.35 13.39 8.16
C LEU A 810 31.68 12.66 9.31
N PHE A 811 30.39 12.32 9.17
CA PHE A 811 29.62 11.67 10.23
C PHE A 811 30.19 10.30 10.56
N LEU A 812 30.60 9.50 9.57
CA LEU A 812 31.24 8.20 9.79
C LEU A 812 32.49 8.33 10.67
N ARG A 813 33.32 9.36 10.45
CA ARG A 813 34.53 9.63 11.25
C ARG A 813 34.23 10.20 12.62
N VAL A 814 33.25 11.11 12.74
CA VAL A 814 32.86 11.70 14.02
C VAL A 814 32.28 10.63 14.96
N LEU A 815 31.38 9.78 14.46
CA LEU A 815 30.71 8.75 15.24
C LEU A 815 31.65 7.57 15.60
N GLU A 816 32.86 7.50 15.04
CA GLU A 816 33.93 6.60 15.51
C GLU A 816 34.54 7.07 16.85
N HIS A 817 34.23 8.29 17.31
CA HIS A 817 34.81 8.90 18.51
C HIS A 817 33.81 9.26 19.60
N THR A 818 32.52 8.98 19.41
CA THR A 818 31.48 9.27 20.41
C THR A 818 30.27 8.35 20.23
N ASP A 819 29.66 8.00 21.34
CA ASP A 819 28.36 7.34 21.47
C ASP A 819 27.28 8.29 22.02
N LYS A 820 27.65 9.54 22.32
CA LYS A 820 26.79 10.57 22.92
C LYS A 820 25.94 11.29 21.87
N ILE A 821 25.04 10.51 21.29
CA ILE A 821 24.21 10.89 20.16
C ILE A 821 22.77 11.11 20.64
N ALA A 822 22.13 12.17 20.18
CA ALA A 822 20.73 12.41 20.47
C ALA A 822 19.95 12.83 19.22
N HIS A 823 18.69 12.40 19.21
CA HIS A 823 17.72 12.73 18.19
C HIS A 823 16.66 13.68 18.78
N ILE A 824 16.33 14.74 18.07
CA ILE A 824 15.19 15.61 18.38
C ILE A 824 14.07 15.29 17.39
N PRO A 825 12.97 14.62 17.83
CA PRO A 825 11.87 14.20 16.95
C PRO A 825 10.94 15.37 16.60
N LYS A 826 11.52 16.44 16.03
CA LYS A 826 10.85 17.66 15.56
C LYS A 826 11.43 18.04 14.21
N ILE A 827 10.58 18.59 13.34
CA ILE A 827 11.02 19.08 12.03
C ILE A 827 11.74 20.41 12.23
N LEU A 828 13.07 20.38 12.21
CA LEU A 828 13.89 21.58 12.44
C LEU A 828 14.59 22.09 11.17
N TYR A 829 14.45 21.37 10.06
CA TYR A 829 15.06 21.69 8.78
C TYR A 829 14.08 21.50 7.62
N HIS A 830 14.07 22.44 6.68
CA HIS A 830 13.22 22.46 5.51
C HIS A 830 14.07 22.39 4.23
N TRP A 831 14.19 21.19 3.67
CA TRP A 831 14.97 20.94 2.46
C TRP A 831 14.24 21.42 1.21
N ARG A 832 14.84 22.32 0.44
CA ARG A 832 14.20 22.88 -0.75
C ARG A 832 14.27 21.92 -1.92
N ALA A 833 13.10 21.50 -2.39
CA ALA A 833 12.97 20.63 -3.55
C ALA A 833 12.73 21.43 -4.85
N ILE A 834 13.81 21.91 -5.50
CA ILE A 834 13.76 22.62 -6.81
C ILE A 834 14.48 21.89 -7.94
N GLU A 835 14.09 22.17 -9.19
CA GLU A 835 14.61 21.57 -10.43
C GLU A 835 16.09 21.89 -10.71
N THR A 836 16.71 22.76 -9.92
CA THR A 836 18.14 23.11 -9.98
C THR A 836 18.96 22.56 -8.81
N SER A 837 18.34 21.99 -7.77
CA SER A 837 19.05 21.32 -6.67
C SER A 837 19.76 20.07 -7.20
N CYS A 838 20.86 19.65 -6.57
CA CYS A 838 21.61 18.42 -6.91
C CYS A 838 20.70 17.16 -7.05
N ALA A 839 19.50 17.18 -6.46
CA ALA A 839 18.46 16.17 -6.57
C ALA A 839 17.83 15.98 -7.97
N SER A 840 18.05 16.89 -8.92
CA SER A 840 17.36 16.91 -10.23
C SER A 840 18.18 16.40 -11.42
N ARG A 841 19.53 16.44 -11.35
CA ARG A 841 20.41 16.05 -12.45
C ARG A 841 20.89 14.60 -12.32
N PRO A 842 20.66 13.72 -13.31
CA PRO A 842 21.10 12.32 -13.27
C PRO A 842 22.61 12.15 -13.08
N GLU A 843 23.42 13.01 -13.72
CA GLU A 843 24.89 12.95 -13.59
C GLU A 843 25.35 13.37 -12.18
N ALA A 844 24.61 14.27 -11.54
CA ALA A 844 24.92 14.73 -10.18
C ALA A 844 24.63 13.67 -9.11
N LYS A 845 23.70 12.74 -9.37
CA LYS A 845 23.42 11.62 -8.47
C LYS A 845 24.50 10.54 -8.50
N MET A 846 25.09 10.29 -9.67
CA MET A 846 25.99 9.15 -9.84
C MET A 846 27.36 9.34 -9.15
N TYR A 847 27.90 10.57 -9.11
CA TYR A 847 29.17 10.82 -8.41
C TYR A 847 29.00 10.77 -6.88
N ALA A 848 27.87 11.27 -6.35
CA ALA A 848 27.55 11.21 -4.93
C ALA A 848 27.48 9.76 -4.43
N TYR A 849 26.81 8.85 -5.16
CA TYR A 849 26.75 7.44 -4.76
C TYR A 849 28.12 6.74 -4.78
N LYS A 850 28.99 7.10 -5.74
CA LYS A 850 30.38 6.61 -5.74
C LYS A 850 31.16 7.13 -4.53
N ALA A 851 31.00 8.42 -4.18
CA ALA A 851 31.62 9.02 -3.01
C ALA A 851 31.13 8.38 -1.70
N ALA A 852 29.84 8.10 -1.57
CA ALA A 852 29.27 7.40 -0.42
C ALA A 852 29.83 5.97 -0.25
N LYS A 853 29.87 5.17 -1.33
CA LYS A 853 30.49 3.82 -1.28
C LYS A 853 31.95 3.89 -0.86
N LYS A 854 32.70 4.88 -1.36
CA LYS A 854 34.08 5.14 -0.95
C LYS A 854 34.18 5.51 0.54
N ALA A 855 33.30 6.39 1.03
CA ALA A 855 33.27 6.79 2.44
C ALA A 855 33.01 5.59 3.37
N LEU A 856 32.07 4.72 3.00
CA LEU A 856 31.78 3.47 3.71
C LEU A 856 32.96 2.50 3.70
N ALA A 857 33.59 2.27 2.54
CA ALA A 857 34.75 1.39 2.43
C ALA A 857 35.93 1.90 3.28
N ASP A 858 36.17 3.22 3.26
CA ASP A 858 37.18 3.84 4.11
C ASP A 858 36.85 3.70 5.60
N ALA A 859 35.57 3.82 5.98
CA ALA A 859 35.13 3.64 7.36
C ALA A 859 35.39 2.21 7.84
N MET A 860 35.06 1.19 7.02
CA MET A 860 35.37 -0.20 7.37
C MET A 860 36.87 -0.43 7.53
N LYS A 861 37.69 0.16 6.64
CA LYS A 861 39.15 0.10 6.74
C LYS A 861 39.67 0.76 8.03
N ARG A 862 39.18 1.95 8.40
CA ARG A 862 39.59 2.64 9.64
C ARG A 862 39.20 1.87 10.90
N ARG A 863 38.04 1.21 10.87
CA ARG A 863 37.52 0.40 11.99
C ARG A 863 38.19 -0.98 12.08
N GLY A 864 39.02 -1.37 11.11
CA GLY A 864 39.64 -2.69 11.05
C GLY A 864 38.63 -3.82 10.81
N ILE A 865 37.52 -3.52 10.13
CA ILE A 865 36.46 -4.49 9.85
C ILE A 865 36.68 -5.09 8.47
N GLU A 866 36.81 -6.42 8.42
CA GLU A 866 36.92 -7.14 7.15
C GLU A 866 35.56 -7.26 6.45
N ILE A 867 35.53 -6.83 5.19
CA ILE A 867 34.34 -6.87 4.33
C ILE A 867 34.69 -7.51 2.99
N GLU A 868 33.71 -8.15 2.35
CA GLU A 868 33.81 -8.54 0.94
C GLU A 868 33.72 -7.31 0.03
N GLY A 869 32.88 -6.34 0.39
CA GLY A 869 32.71 -5.10 -0.35
C GLY A 869 31.54 -4.25 0.11
N VAL A 870 31.46 -3.05 -0.48
CA VAL A 870 30.31 -2.14 -0.35
C VAL A 870 29.55 -2.14 -1.67
N TYR A 871 28.32 -2.63 -1.65
CA TYR A 871 27.46 -2.80 -2.81
C TYR A 871 26.30 -1.81 -2.79
N ASP A 872 25.67 -1.62 -3.94
CA ASP A 872 24.40 -0.91 -4.00
C ASP A 872 23.31 -1.72 -3.29
N GLY A 873 22.46 -1.05 -2.52
CA GLY A 873 21.38 -1.66 -1.78
C GLY A 873 20.15 -1.96 -2.64
N LEU A 874 19.05 -2.38 -1.99
CA LEU A 874 17.78 -2.70 -2.67
C LEU A 874 16.95 -1.46 -3.06
N TRP A 875 17.46 -0.25 -2.80
CA TRP A 875 16.87 1.04 -3.18
C TRP A 875 17.99 1.98 -3.68
N LEU A 876 17.67 2.88 -4.62
CA LEU A 876 18.62 3.83 -5.19
C LEU A 876 19.20 4.80 -4.12
N GLY A 877 20.51 4.75 -3.90
CA GLY A 877 21.17 5.55 -2.86
C GLY A 877 21.19 4.90 -1.47
N SER A 878 20.78 3.63 -1.37
CA SER A 878 21.08 2.76 -0.24
C SER A 878 22.27 1.84 -0.54
N TYR A 879 22.88 1.27 0.50
CA TYR A 879 24.10 0.47 0.41
C TYR A 879 23.99 -0.82 1.23
N ARG A 880 24.69 -1.87 0.80
CA ARG A 880 24.95 -3.07 1.60
C ARG A 880 26.44 -3.18 1.87
N ILE A 881 26.81 -3.24 3.14
CA ILE A 881 28.13 -3.70 3.55
C ILE A 881 28.04 -5.20 3.72
N LYS A 882 28.71 -5.96 2.84
CA LYS A 882 28.76 -7.41 2.96
C LYS A 882 29.98 -7.78 3.81
N TYR A 883 29.74 -8.09 5.07
CA TYR A 883 30.80 -8.48 6.01
C TYR A 883 31.36 -9.84 5.63
N LYS A 884 32.68 -10.03 5.79
CA LYS A 884 33.30 -11.33 5.55
C LYS A 884 32.94 -12.28 6.70
N ILE A 885 32.40 -13.45 6.37
CA ILE A 885 32.14 -14.51 7.37
C ILE A 885 33.48 -15.06 7.86
N ASN A 886 33.71 -15.02 9.16
CA ASN A 886 34.96 -15.49 9.77
C ASN A 886 34.86 -16.96 10.14
N GLY A 887 35.83 -17.76 9.71
CA GLY A 887 35.87 -19.20 9.98
C GLY A 887 34.78 -19.96 9.22
N ASN A 888 34.23 -20.98 9.87
CA ASN A 888 33.14 -21.81 9.36
C ASN A 888 32.24 -22.21 10.54
N PRO A 889 31.57 -21.26 11.22
CA PRO A 889 30.84 -21.55 12.45
C PRO A 889 29.62 -22.44 12.18
N LYS A 890 29.37 -23.40 13.07
CA LYS A 890 28.22 -24.30 12.95
C LYS A 890 26.93 -23.55 13.31
N VAL A 891 25.88 -23.72 12.52
CA VAL A 891 24.53 -23.19 12.82
C VAL A 891 23.55 -24.35 13.04
N SER A 892 22.84 -24.38 14.17
CA SER A 892 21.71 -25.31 14.36
C SER A 892 20.39 -24.59 14.07
N ILE A 893 19.66 -25.08 13.07
CA ILE A 893 18.32 -24.61 12.68
C ILE A 893 17.29 -25.41 13.48
N ILE A 894 16.68 -24.78 14.47
CA ILE A 894 15.71 -25.40 15.38
C ILE A 894 14.30 -25.21 14.82
N ILE A 895 13.60 -26.33 14.58
CA ILE A 895 12.25 -26.35 14.01
C ILE A 895 11.31 -27.13 14.94
N PRO A 896 10.57 -26.44 15.82
CA PRO A 896 9.47 -27.05 16.56
C PRO A 896 8.36 -27.49 15.62
N THR A 897 7.87 -28.71 15.76
CA THR A 897 6.78 -29.23 14.93
C THR A 897 5.84 -30.12 15.70
N LYS A 898 4.60 -30.20 15.20
CA LYS A 898 3.60 -31.19 15.59
C LYS A 898 2.73 -31.48 14.38
N ASP A 899 2.78 -32.72 13.91
CA ASP A 899 2.00 -33.23 12.79
C ASP A 899 2.15 -32.39 11.49
N LYS A 900 1.26 -32.58 10.50
CA LYS A 900 1.22 -31.81 9.25
C LYS A 900 2.51 -31.92 8.45
N VAL A 901 2.92 -33.16 8.19
CA VAL A 901 4.17 -33.51 7.50
C VAL A 901 4.46 -32.72 6.23
N GLU A 902 3.44 -32.40 5.41
CA GLU A 902 3.64 -31.65 4.16
C GLU A 902 4.18 -30.23 4.40
N VAL A 903 3.81 -29.62 5.52
CA VAL A 903 4.29 -28.28 5.92
C VAL A 903 5.76 -28.36 6.33
N LEU A 904 6.09 -29.32 7.21
CA LEU A 904 7.46 -29.57 7.67
C LEU A 904 8.38 -29.96 6.50
N LYS A 905 7.92 -30.87 5.64
CA LYS A 905 8.66 -31.38 4.50
C LYS A 905 9.06 -30.25 3.56
N ARG A 906 8.13 -29.36 3.20
CA ARG A 906 8.43 -28.18 2.38
C ARG A 906 9.49 -27.29 3.03
N CYS A 907 9.40 -27.05 4.34
CA CYS A 907 10.40 -26.27 5.06
C CYS A 907 11.79 -26.91 4.96
N VAL A 908 11.91 -28.19 5.37
CA VAL A 908 13.18 -28.95 5.36
C VAL A 908 13.77 -29.05 3.95
N GLU A 909 12.97 -29.41 2.95
CA GLU A 909 13.43 -29.50 1.56
C GLU A 909 13.89 -28.15 1.02
N SER A 910 13.19 -27.06 1.34
CA SER A 910 13.62 -25.72 0.91
C SER A 910 14.97 -25.32 1.50
N ILE A 911 15.25 -25.72 2.76
CA ILE A 911 16.53 -25.47 3.42
C ILE A 911 17.63 -26.28 2.74
N LEU A 912 17.42 -27.59 2.55
CA LEU A 912 18.40 -28.49 1.94
C LEU A 912 18.73 -28.10 0.49
N ASN A 913 17.72 -27.73 -0.29
CA ASN A 913 17.88 -27.50 -1.73
C ASN A 913 18.36 -26.08 -2.08
N LYS A 914 18.07 -25.08 -1.24
CA LYS A 914 18.34 -23.66 -1.58
C LYS A 914 19.49 -23.04 -0.78
N THR A 915 19.86 -23.55 0.39
CA THR A 915 20.85 -22.90 1.27
C THR A 915 22.28 -23.08 0.76
N THR A 916 23.02 -21.99 0.56
CA THR A 916 24.41 -22.04 0.07
C THR A 916 25.44 -22.25 1.17
N TYR A 917 25.19 -21.73 2.38
CA TYR A 917 26.06 -21.97 3.54
C TYR A 917 26.05 -23.45 3.92
N GLN A 918 27.22 -24.06 4.16
CA GLN A 918 27.30 -25.52 4.28
C GLN A 918 27.30 -26.07 5.71
N ASN A 919 27.88 -25.34 6.67
CA ASN A 919 28.05 -25.82 8.04
C ASN A 919 26.82 -25.56 8.91
N TYR A 920 25.72 -26.24 8.61
CA TYR A 920 24.50 -26.20 9.40
C TYR A 920 23.94 -27.60 9.65
N GLU A 921 23.15 -27.71 10.71
CA GLU A 921 22.27 -28.84 10.99
C GLU A 921 20.82 -28.37 11.14
N ILE A 922 19.86 -29.25 10.85
CA ILE A 922 18.44 -29.06 11.04
C ILE A 922 18.02 -29.93 12.23
N VAL A 923 17.55 -29.29 13.30
CA VAL A 923 17.10 -29.94 14.53
C VAL A 923 15.58 -29.83 14.60
N ILE A 924 14.91 -30.91 14.20
CA ILE A 924 13.45 -31.02 14.26
C ILE A 924 13.08 -31.43 15.68
N VAL A 925 12.20 -30.66 16.32
CA VAL A 925 11.76 -30.94 17.69
C VAL A 925 10.30 -31.36 17.65
N ASP A 926 10.07 -32.66 17.74
CA ASP A 926 8.73 -33.23 17.72
C ASP A 926 8.02 -32.98 19.06
N ASN A 927 6.84 -32.36 19.01
CA ASN A 927 6.02 -32.12 20.19
C ASN A 927 4.77 -33.02 20.21
N ASN A 928 4.98 -34.31 20.47
CA ASN A 928 3.93 -35.33 20.51
C ASN A 928 3.12 -35.37 19.20
N SER A 929 3.77 -35.54 18.05
CA SER A 929 3.05 -35.88 16.82
C SER A 929 2.28 -37.19 16.99
N GLN A 930 1.17 -37.32 16.28
CA GLN A 930 0.27 -38.47 16.33
C GLN A 930 -0.02 -39.04 14.93
N GLU A 931 0.20 -38.26 13.88
CA GLU A 931 -0.04 -38.68 12.50
C GLU A 931 1.03 -39.68 12.04
N GLU A 932 0.60 -40.87 11.60
CA GLU A 932 1.47 -41.91 11.04
C GLU A 932 2.36 -41.38 9.91
N LYS A 933 1.80 -40.54 9.02
CA LYS A 933 2.53 -39.89 7.92
C LYS A 933 3.73 -39.05 8.40
N THR A 934 3.68 -38.50 9.61
CA THR A 934 4.81 -37.74 10.20
C THR A 934 5.95 -38.67 10.57
N PHE A 935 5.65 -39.80 11.21
CA PHE A 935 6.64 -40.82 11.56
C PHE A 935 7.22 -41.51 10.32
N GLU A 936 6.40 -41.78 9.30
CA GLU A 936 6.89 -42.26 8.00
C GLU A 936 7.93 -41.31 7.41
N TYR A 937 7.68 -40.00 7.43
CA TYR A 937 8.65 -39.02 6.94
C TYR A 937 9.90 -38.94 7.81
N TYR A 938 9.79 -39.04 9.14
CA TYR A 938 10.94 -39.12 10.02
C TYR A 938 11.86 -40.28 9.66
N GLU A 939 11.30 -41.45 9.36
CA GLU A 939 12.07 -42.60 8.89
C GLU A 939 12.79 -42.33 7.56
N THR A 940 12.24 -41.49 6.67
CA THR A 940 12.91 -41.11 5.41
C THR A 940 14.06 -40.13 5.57
N ILE A 941 14.09 -39.32 6.64
CA ILE A 941 15.07 -38.23 6.82
C ILE A 941 16.04 -38.46 7.99
N LYS A 942 15.78 -39.42 8.87
CA LYS A 942 16.59 -39.65 10.09
C LYS A 942 18.06 -39.96 9.80
N ASP A 943 18.36 -40.56 8.64
CA ASP A 943 19.72 -40.93 8.23
C ASP A 943 20.43 -39.80 7.46
N HIS A 944 19.76 -38.67 7.21
CA HIS A 944 20.37 -37.55 6.50
C HIS A 944 21.41 -36.87 7.41
N PRO A 945 22.66 -36.65 6.96
CA PRO A 945 23.78 -36.23 7.83
C PRO A 945 23.62 -34.84 8.46
N LYS A 946 22.72 -34.02 7.91
CA LYS A 946 22.39 -32.69 8.44
C LYS A 946 21.10 -32.64 9.26
N ILE A 947 20.39 -33.75 9.46
CA ILE A 947 19.09 -33.76 10.15
C ILE A 947 19.21 -34.51 11.48
N ARG A 948 18.65 -33.93 12.52
CA ARG A 948 18.51 -34.56 13.84
C ARG A 948 17.10 -34.34 14.36
N ILE A 949 16.47 -35.40 14.84
CA ILE A 949 15.11 -35.37 15.39
C ILE A 949 15.20 -35.52 16.91
N LEU A 950 14.55 -34.64 17.65
CA LEU A 950 14.46 -34.65 19.10
C LEU A 950 13.00 -34.78 19.54
N GLU A 951 12.74 -35.67 20.49
CA GLU A 951 11.41 -35.80 21.09
C GLU A 951 11.24 -34.83 22.27
N TYR A 952 10.09 -34.17 22.32
CA TYR A 952 9.64 -33.33 23.42
C TYR A 952 8.20 -33.66 23.81
N ASN A 953 8.06 -34.69 24.67
CA ASN A 953 6.77 -35.27 25.04
C ASN A 953 6.11 -34.55 26.24
N LYS A 954 5.89 -33.23 26.11
CA LYS A 954 5.23 -32.36 27.12
C LYS A 954 4.16 -31.47 26.47
N PRO A 955 3.27 -30.80 27.24
CA PRO A 955 2.32 -29.84 26.69
C PRO A 955 3.00 -28.75 25.85
N PHE A 956 2.31 -28.27 24.82
CA PHE A 956 2.86 -27.28 23.90
C PHE A 956 3.22 -25.98 24.63
N ASN A 957 4.49 -25.63 24.56
CA ASN A 957 5.06 -24.38 25.06
C ASN A 957 6.22 -24.05 24.13
N PHE A 958 6.02 -23.06 23.25
CA PHE A 958 6.99 -22.71 22.21
C PHE A 958 8.34 -22.33 22.83
N SER A 959 8.31 -21.56 23.90
CA SER A 959 9.50 -21.15 24.64
C SER A 959 10.26 -22.35 25.22
N ALA A 960 9.56 -23.27 25.90
CA ALA A 960 10.17 -24.45 26.50
C ALA A 960 10.73 -25.43 25.47
N ILE A 961 10.04 -25.64 24.34
CA ILE A 961 10.49 -26.52 23.26
C ILE A 961 11.82 -26.00 22.67
N ASN A 962 11.89 -24.69 22.41
CA ASN A 962 13.09 -24.05 21.89
C ASN A 962 14.23 -24.06 22.92
N ASN A 963 13.97 -23.74 24.19
CA ASN A 963 14.97 -23.83 25.27
C ASN A 963 15.55 -25.25 25.39
N TYR A 964 14.68 -26.26 25.34
CA TYR A 964 15.09 -27.67 25.36
C TYR A 964 16.00 -27.99 24.17
N ALA A 965 15.62 -27.60 22.95
CA ALA A 965 16.42 -27.88 21.76
C ALA A 965 17.80 -27.20 21.80
N VAL A 966 17.89 -25.95 22.28
CA VAL A 966 19.15 -25.23 22.48
C VAL A 966 20.07 -25.98 23.46
N SER A 967 19.51 -26.59 24.52
CA SER A 967 20.29 -27.40 25.48
C SER A 967 20.89 -28.69 24.87
N LYS A 968 20.42 -29.12 23.69
CA LYS A 968 20.84 -30.37 23.03
C LYS A 968 21.81 -30.15 21.87
N VAL A 969 22.05 -28.91 21.45
CA VAL A 969 22.97 -28.56 20.36
C VAL A 969 24.26 -27.98 20.91
N ASP A 970 25.36 -28.12 20.17
CA ASP A 970 26.69 -27.63 20.50
C ASP A 970 27.19 -26.54 19.53
N SER A 971 26.33 -26.07 18.64
CA SER A 971 26.63 -25.04 17.66
C SER A 971 26.88 -23.67 18.31
N GLU A 972 27.68 -22.86 17.62
CA GLU A 972 27.95 -21.48 18.05
C GLU A 972 26.73 -20.58 17.83
N PHE A 973 25.99 -20.81 16.74
CA PHE A 973 24.81 -20.04 16.37
C PHE A 973 23.56 -20.90 16.33
N ILE A 974 22.47 -20.33 16.82
CA ILE A 974 21.14 -20.92 16.82
C ILE A 974 20.24 -20.11 15.91
N LEU A 975 19.55 -20.80 15.00
CA LEU A 975 18.48 -20.21 14.21
C LEU A 975 17.14 -20.82 14.65
N PHE A 976 16.25 -20.00 15.21
CA PHE A 976 14.86 -20.38 15.43
C PHE A 976 14.08 -20.20 14.14
N LEU A 977 13.36 -21.25 13.73
CA LEU A 977 12.61 -21.26 12.48
C LEU A 977 11.27 -21.99 12.66
N ASN A 978 10.17 -21.37 12.24
CA ASN A 978 8.88 -22.04 12.24
C ASN A 978 8.81 -23.13 11.16
N ASN A 979 8.09 -24.21 11.44
CA ASN A 979 7.93 -25.35 10.52
C ASN A 979 7.15 -25.01 9.24
N ASP A 980 6.41 -23.91 9.21
CA ASP A 980 5.62 -23.42 8.09
C ASP A 980 6.31 -22.27 7.32
N THR A 981 7.64 -22.36 7.19
CA THR A 981 8.45 -21.44 6.40
C THR A 981 8.97 -22.08 5.10
N GLU A 982 9.29 -21.26 4.10
CA GLU A 982 9.96 -21.71 2.87
C GLU A 982 11.06 -20.71 2.47
N VAL A 983 12.28 -21.19 2.29
CA VAL A 983 13.42 -20.35 1.86
C VAL A 983 13.20 -19.81 0.45
N ILE A 984 13.47 -18.51 0.21
CA ILE A 984 13.44 -17.89 -1.12
C ILE A 984 14.84 -17.59 -1.62
N THR A 985 15.62 -16.83 -0.86
CA THR A 985 16.98 -16.41 -1.24
C THR A 985 18.01 -17.43 -0.80
N SER A 986 18.86 -17.89 -1.70
CA SER A 986 19.85 -18.95 -1.43
C SER A 986 20.93 -18.55 -0.41
N GLU A 987 21.29 -17.27 -0.37
CA GLU A 987 22.26 -16.70 0.59
C GLU A 987 21.64 -16.30 1.95
N TRP A 988 20.37 -16.62 2.22
CA TRP A 988 19.65 -16.14 3.41
C TRP A 988 20.43 -16.35 4.72
N LEU A 989 20.97 -17.56 4.93
CA LEU A 989 21.69 -17.90 6.15
C LEU A 989 23.02 -17.14 6.26
N SER A 990 23.78 -17.05 5.17
CA SER A 990 25.01 -16.24 5.11
C SER A 990 24.73 -14.76 5.38
N ALA A 991 23.64 -14.21 4.82
CA ALA A 991 23.23 -12.82 5.01
C ALA A 991 22.79 -12.51 6.44
N MET A 992 22.31 -13.49 7.21
CA MET A 992 22.07 -13.34 8.65
C MET A 992 23.37 -13.51 9.44
N LEU A 993 24.20 -14.49 9.08
CA LEU A 993 25.44 -14.81 9.77
C LEU A 993 26.49 -13.70 9.68
N GLU A 994 26.57 -12.99 8.53
CA GLU A 994 27.46 -11.83 8.34
C GLU A 994 27.24 -10.74 9.41
N HIS A 995 26.00 -10.63 9.92
CA HIS A 995 25.66 -9.74 11.02
C HIS A 995 25.77 -10.40 12.40
N ALA A 996 25.28 -11.64 12.57
CA ALA A 996 25.23 -12.30 13.88
C ALA A 996 26.62 -12.53 14.50
N GLN A 997 27.67 -12.68 13.69
CA GLN A 997 29.04 -12.83 14.20
C GLN A 997 29.61 -11.58 14.88
N ARG A 998 29.05 -10.40 14.58
CA ARG A 998 29.49 -9.12 15.18
C ARG A 998 29.31 -9.16 16.70
N LYS A 999 30.21 -8.51 17.43
CA LYS A 999 30.27 -8.61 18.89
C LYS A 999 29.13 -7.84 19.55
N GLU A 1000 28.72 -6.75 18.93
CA GLU A 1000 27.65 -5.86 19.37
C GLU A 1000 26.25 -6.34 18.96
N VAL A 1001 26.12 -7.40 18.15
CA VAL A 1001 24.82 -7.90 17.66
C VAL A 1001 24.37 -9.11 18.49
N GLY A 1002 23.16 -9.02 19.04
CA GLY A 1002 22.53 -10.08 19.82
C GLY A 1002 21.63 -11.01 19.01
N ALA A 1003 20.85 -10.47 18.08
CA ALA A 1003 19.97 -11.27 17.22
C ALA A 1003 19.79 -10.63 15.83
N VAL A 1004 19.48 -11.48 14.84
CA VAL A 1004 19.24 -11.08 13.45
C VAL A 1004 17.94 -11.68 12.95
N GLY A 1005 17.07 -10.85 12.36
CA GLY A 1005 15.80 -11.26 11.76
C GLY A 1005 15.77 -11.13 10.24
N ALA A 1006 15.00 -12.01 9.59
CA ALA A 1006 14.81 -12.06 8.14
C ALA A 1006 13.61 -11.20 7.66
N LYS A 1007 13.51 -10.98 6.36
CA LYS A 1007 12.29 -10.49 5.70
C LYS A 1007 11.34 -11.67 5.45
N LEU A 1008 10.14 -11.63 6.04
CA LEU A 1008 9.14 -12.68 5.83
C LEU A 1008 8.00 -12.17 4.96
N LEU A 1009 7.61 -12.99 3.99
CA LEU A 1009 6.52 -12.75 3.06
C LEU A 1009 5.37 -13.72 3.30
N TYR A 1010 4.15 -13.25 3.10
CA TYR A 1010 3.00 -14.10 2.88
C TYR A 1010 3.07 -14.78 1.49
N PRO A 1011 2.35 -15.91 1.30
CA PRO A 1011 2.31 -16.61 0.00
C PRO A 1011 1.79 -15.76 -1.17
N ASN A 1012 1.04 -14.69 -0.87
CA ASN A 1012 0.55 -13.74 -1.86
C ASN A 1012 1.56 -12.62 -2.21
N ASN A 1013 2.84 -12.78 -1.85
CA ASN A 1013 3.91 -11.79 -2.07
C ASN A 1013 3.66 -10.44 -1.39
N THR A 1014 3.04 -10.46 -0.21
CA THR A 1014 2.98 -9.28 0.67
C THR A 1014 3.87 -9.44 1.89
N ILE A 1015 4.34 -8.34 2.45
CA ILE A 1015 5.18 -8.31 3.65
C ILE A 1015 4.38 -8.85 4.83
N GLN A 1016 4.97 -9.79 5.57
CA GLN A 1016 4.50 -10.18 6.90
C GLN A 1016 5.41 -9.59 7.98
N HIS A 1017 6.73 -9.64 7.76
CA HIS A 1017 7.70 -9.12 8.71
C HIS A 1017 8.81 -8.39 7.97
N ALA A 1018 8.96 -7.10 8.29
CA ALA A 1018 10.12 -6.28 7.96
C ALA A 1018 10.70 -5.63 9.23
N GLY A 1019 10.62 -6.36 10.35
CA GLY A 1019 10.85 -5.82 11.68
C GLY A 1019 9.65 -5.86 12.63
N VAL A 1020 9.90 -5.73 13.94
CA VAL A 1020 8.87 -5.54 14.97
C VAL A 1020 9.01 -4.16 15.58
N ILE A 1021 7.88 -3.44 15.67
CA ILE A 1021 7.76 -2.13 16.33
C ILE A 1021 7.03 -2.33 17.67
N LEU A 1022 7.60 -1.79 18.75
CA LEU A 1022 6.99 -1.87 20.08
C LEU A 1022 5.84 -0.85 20.23
N GLY A 1023 4.90 -1.16 21.12
CA GLY A 1023 3.74 -0.33 21.38
C GLY A 1023 2.71 -0.31 20.25
N LEU A 1024 2.92 -1.08 19.17
CA LEU A 1024 2.03 -1.15 18.01
C LEU A 1024 0.81 -2.03 18.30
N GLY A 1025 -0.33 -1.67 17.68
CA GLY A 1025 -1.57 -2.45 17.73
C GLY A 1025 -2.45 -2.14 18.94
N VAL A 1026 -3.58 -2.85 19.03
CA VAL A 1026 -4.65 -2.59 20.02
C VAL A 1026 -4.16 -2.74 21.47
N HIS A 1027 -3.33 -3.76 21.73
CA HIS A 1027 -2.82 -4.06 23.07
C HIS A 1027 -1.55 -3.28 23.45
N ARG A 1028 -1.03 -2.44 22.54
CA ARG A 1028 0.18 -1.62 22.76
C ARG A 1028 1.39 -2.43 23.28
N VAL A 1029 1.61 -3.62 22.72
CA VAL A 1029 2.77 -4.47 23.04
C VAL A 1029 3.76 -4.43 21.89
N ALA A 1030 3.47 -5.08 20.77
CA ALA A 1030 4.35 -5.11 19.62
C ALA A 1030 3.56 -5.53 18.37
N GLY A 1031 4.05 -5.15 17.19
CA GLY A 1031 3.45 -5.55 15.92
C GLY A 1031 4.45 -5.49 14.76
N HIS A 1032 4.10 -6.10 13.64
CA HIS A 1032 5.01 -6.26 12.51
C HIS A 1032 4.98 -5.02 11.60
N SER A 1033 6.17 -4.54 11.24
CA SER A 1033 6.33 -3.37 10.36
C SER A 1033 5.87 -3.65 8.93
N HIS A 1034 5.12 -2.72 8.33
CA HIS A 1034 4.70 -2.72 6.92
C HIS A 1034 3.89 -3.96 6.47
N ARG A 1035 3.18 -4.61 7.39
CA ARG A 1035 2.36 -5.78 7.07
C ARG A 1035 1.41 -5.49 5.89
N HIS A 1036 1.24 -6.48 5.01
CA HIS A 1036 0.43 -6.43 3.79
C HIS A 1036 0.93 -5.51 2.67
N TYR A 1037 2.06 -4.83 2.83
CA TYR A 1037 2.67 -4.08 1.73
C TYR A 1037 3.15 -5.07 0.65
N PRO A 1038 3.17 -4.70 -0.64
CA PRO A 1038 3.79 -5.55 -1.67
C PRO A 1038 5.25 -5.86 -1.36
N ALA A 1039 5.74 -7.06 -1.72
CA ALA A 1039 7.12 -7.48 -1.43
C ALA A 1039 8.21 -6.54 -1.98
N ASN A 1040 7.93 -5.89 -3.13
CA ASN A 1040 8.80 -4.90 -3.77
C ASN A 1040 8.58 -3.46 -3.26
N SER A 1041 7.67 -3.26 -2.31
CA SER A 1041 7.45 -1.96 -1.71
C SER A 1041 8.70 -1.53 -0.97
N HIS A 1042 8.95 -0.23 -1.05
CA HIS A 1042 10.02 0.41 -0.33
C HIS A 1042 9.60 0.79 1.10
N GLY A 1043 8.30 0.81 1.38
CA GLY A 1043 7.74 1.20 2.67
C GLY A 1043 8.04 2.66 3.03
N TYR A 1044 8.02 2.93 4.32
CA TYR A 1044 8.33 4.25 4.87
C TYR A 1044 9.80 4.58 4.66
N VAL A 1045 10.09 5.52 3.76
CA VAL A 1045 11.45 6.05 3.49
C VAL A 1045 12.48 4.95 3.21
N GLY A 1046 12.07 3.89 2.50
CA GLY A 1046 12.96 2.80 2.10
C GLY A 1046 13.27 1.77 3.20
N ARG A 1047 12.68 1.89 4.40
CA ARG A 1047 13.02 1.06 5.57
C ARG A 1047 12.87 -0.45 5.33
N ILE A 1048 11.94 -0.90 4.49
CA ILE A 1048 11.79 -2.34 4.17
C ILE A 1048 13.04 -2.92 3.47
N ASN A 1049 13.83 -2.07 2.81
CA ASN A 1049 14.87 -2.46 1.86
C ASN A 1049 16.30 -2.13 2.35
N VAL A 1050 16.46 -1.75 3.61
CA VAL A 1050 17.77 -1.45 4.22
C VAL A 1050 18.01 -2.32 5.45
N VAL A 1051 19.29 -2.61 5.72
CA VAL A 1051 19.68 -3.22 7.00
C VAL A 1051 19.47 -2.17 8.07
N GLN A 1052 18.83 -2.52 9.18
CA GLN A 1052 18.56 -1.55 10.25
C GLN A 1052 18.51 -2.21 11.61
N ASN A 1053 18.78 -1.43 12.65
CA ASN A 1053 18.49 -1.84 14.01
C ASN A 1053 17.01 -1.63 14.33
N LEU A 1054 16.44 -2.60 15.05
CA LEU A 1054 15.08 -2.57 15.57
C LEU A 1054 15.07 -3.01 17.02
N SER A 1055 13.93 -2.83 17.68
CA SER A 1055 13.78 -3.22 19.08
C SER A 1055 13.56 -4.72 19.23
N ALA A 1056 12.93 -5.36 18.23
CA ALA A 1056 12.76 -6.80 18.17
C ALA A 1056 12.65 -7.32 16.73
N VAL A 1057 12.87 -8.62 16.59
CA VAL A 1057 12.59 -9.43 15.39
C VAL A 1057 11.83 -10.68 15.82
N THR A 1058 11.19 -11.38 14.86
CA THR A 1058 10.37 -12.54 15.21
C THR A 1058 11.14 -13.86 15.21
N ALA A 1059 10.82 -14.75 16.14
CA ALA A 1059 11.36 -16.12 16.18
C ALA A 1059 10.84 -17.02 15.04
N ALA A 1060 9.95 -16.54 14.16
CA ALA A 1060 9.61 -17.26 12.94
C ALA A 1060 10.82 -17.46 12.02
N CYS A 1061 11.81 -16.56 12.07
CA CYS A 1061 13.16 -16.75 11.53
C CYS A 1061 14.14 -15.78 12.23
N MET A 1062 14.83 -16.25 13.27
CA MET A 1062 15.76 -15.46 14.08
C MET A 1062 17.08 -16.19 14.31
N LEU A 1063 18.20 -15.56 13.97
CA LEU A 1063 19.56 -16.05 14.24
C LEU A 1063 20.13 -15.36 15.48
N THR A 1064 20.73 -16.11 16.41
CA THR A 1064 21.41 -15.58 17.60
C THR A 1064 22.59 -16.45 18.01
N LYS A 1065 23.53 -15.91 18.79
CA LYS A 1065 24.63 -16.68 19.38
C LYS A 1065 24.09 -17.53 20.53
N LYS A 1066 24.49 -18.79 20.59
CA LYS A 1066 24.08 -19.69 21.68
C LYS A 1066 24.49 -19.14 23.05
N SER A 1067 25.71 -18.62 23.17
CA SER A 1067 26.23 -18.04 24.42
C SER A 1067 25.40 -16.87 24.92
N LEU A 1068 24.88 -16.02 24.01
CA LEU A 1068 24.02 -14.90 24.38
C LEU A 1068 22.62 -15.37 24.78
N PHE A 1069 22.10 -16.39 24.08
CA PHE A 1069 20.83 -17.01 24.43
C PHE A 1069 20.85 -17.55 25.86
N GLU A 1070 21.94 -18.24 26.23
CA GLU A 1070 22.17 -18.75 27.58
C GLU A 1070 22.40 -17.62 28.61
N GLU A 1071 23.16 -16.57 28.24
CA GLU A 1071 23.47 -15.43 29.12
C GLU A 1071 22.20 -14.72 29.63
N VAL A 1072 21.21 -14.53 28.76
CA VAL A 1072 19.96 -13.83 29.11
C VAL A 1072 18.85 -14.77 29.61
N GLY A 1073 19.16 -16.06 29.81
CA GLY A 1073 18.23 -17.07 30.32
C GLY A 1073 17.18 -17.55 29.31
N GLY A 1074 17.47 -17.44 28.01
CA GLY A 1074 16.61 -17.94 26.92
C GLY A 1074 15.21 -17.32 26.86
N PHE A 1075 14.28 -18.07 26.27
CA PHE A 1075 12.88 -17.69 26.22
C PHE A 1075 12.18 -17.90 27.57
N ASP A 1076 11.32 -16.96 27.97
CA ASP A 1076 10.55 -17.06 29.21
C ASP A 1076 9.40 -18.07 29.06
N GLU A 1077 9.67 -19.33 29.41
CA GLU A 1077 8.70 -20.42 29.31
C GLU A 1077 7.59 -20.39 30.36
N VAL A 1078 7.73 -19.58 31.41
CA VAL A 1078 6.75 -19.47 32.50
C VAL A 1078 5.70 -18.42 32.15
N ASN A 1079 6.14 -17.21 31.80
CA ASN A 1079 5.24 -16.07 31.60
C ASN A 1079 4.85 -15.87 30.13
N LEU A 1080 5.68 -16.32 29.18
CA LEU A 1080 5.50 -16.14 27.73
C LEU A 1080 5.60 -17.46 26.97
N PRO A 1081 4.75 -18.46 27.29
CA PRO A 1081 4.82 -19.78 26.67
C PRO A 1081 4.54 -19.78 25.15
N ILE A 1082 3.82 -18.79 24.60
CA ILE A 1082 3.39 -18.78 23.19
C ILE A 1082 3.58 -17.44 22.51
N ALA A 1083 3.15 -16.33 23.10
CA ALA A 1083 3.22 -15.00 22.47
C ALA A 1083 4.33 -14.14 23.08
N PHE A 1084 4.90 -13.23 22.29
CA PHE A 1084 5.89 -12.22 22.69
C PHE A 1084 7.20 -12.74 23.30
N ASN A 1085 7.47 -14.05 23.28
CA ASN A 1085 8.73 -14.63 23.77
C ASN A 1085 9.95 -14.10 23.00
N ASP A 1086 9.81 -13.91 21.69
CA ASP A 1086 10.81 -13.32 20.80
C ASP A 1086 11.04 -11.84 21.10
N VAL A 1087 9.97 -11.09 21.38
CA VAL A 1087 10.05 -9.69 21.82
C VAL A 1087 10.75 -9.57 23.18
N ASP A 1088 10.36 -10.35 24.19
CA ASP A 1088 11.02 -10.37 25.51
C ASP A 1088 12.51 -10.75 25.40
N TYR A 1089 12.84 -11.76 24.58
CA TYR A 1089 14.22 -12.14 24.32
C TYR A 1089 15.05 -11.00 23.71
N CYS A 1090 14.52 -10.34 22.67
CA CYS A 1090 15.17 -9.18 22.08
C CYS A 1090 15.34 -8.03 23.08
N LEU A 1091 14.36 -7.80 23.96
CA LEU A 1091 14.43 -6.76 24.98
C LEU A 1091 15.48 -7.08 26.07
N LYS A 1092 15.58 -8.34 26.51
CA LYS A 1092 16.66 -8.78 27.43
C LYS A 1092 18.06 -8.55 26.84
N LEU A 1093 18.24 -8.87 25.56
CA LEU A 1093 19.49 -8.60 24.84
C LEU A 1093 19.79 -7.10 24.78
N ARG A 1094 18.76 -6.27 24.55
CA ARG A 1094 18.91 -4.80 24.50
C ARG A 1094 19.23 -4.19 25.86
N GLU A 1095 18.68 -4.69 26.95
CA GLU A 1095 19.06 -4.26 28.31
C GLU A 1095 20.56 -4.49 28.59
N LYS A 1096 21.16 -5.50 27.96
CA LYS A 1096 22.60 -5.79 28.01
C LYS A 1096 23.43 -4.96 27.02
N GLY A 1097 22.80 -4.11 26.22
CA GLY A 1097 23.47 -3.26 25.22
C GLY A 1097 23.67 -3.89 23.85
N TYR A 1098 23.09 -5.07 23.57
CA TYR A 1098 23.19 -5.69 22.25
C TYR A 1098 22.20 -5.09 21.24
N LEU A 1099 22.63 -5.04 19.98
CA LEU A 1099 21.83 -4.63 18.84
C LEU A 1099 21.01 -5.80 18.30
N ILE A 1100 19.77 -5.50 17.89
CA ILE A 1100 18.93 -6.42 17.12
C ILE A 1100 18.89 -5.90 15.70
N VAL A 1101 19.24 -6.76 14.73
CA VAL A 1101 19.42 -6.37 13.32
C VAL A 1101 18.34 -7.02 12.47
N TYR A 1102 17.69 -6.23 11.62
CA TYR A 1102 16.88 -6.73 10.51
C TYR A 1102 17.69 -6.67 9.22
N THR A 1103 17.70 -7.76 8.46
CA THR A 1103 18.32 -7.79 7.12
C THR A 1103 17.28 -8.11 6.03
N PRO A 1104 17.16 -7.26 4.99
CA PRO A 1104 16.25 -7.52 3.87
C PRO A 1104 16.81 -8.53 2.87
N TYR A 1105 18.04 -9.03 3.08
CA TYR A 1105 18.75 -9.95 2.20
C TYR A 1105 18.54 -11.43 2.55
N ALA A 1106 17.88 -11.72 3.68
CA ALA A 1106 17.35 -13.04 4.00
C ALA A 1106 15.84 -13.00 3.80
N VAL A 1107 15.33 -13.67 2.76
CA VAL A 1107 13.91 -13.66 2.40
C VAL A 1107 13.33 -15.07 2.43
N LEU A 1108 12.21 -15.22 3.15
CA LEU A 1108 11.46 -16.48 3.26
C LEU A 1108 9.95 -16.22 3.15
N TYR A 1109 9.20 -17.21 2.68
CA TYR A 1109 7.76 -17.26 2.92
C TYR A 1109 7.50 -17.78 4.33
N HIS A 1110 6.46 -17.27 4.98
CA HIS A 1110 5.90 -17.80 6.22
C HIS A 1110 4.38 -17.87 6.07
N TYR A 1111 3.84 -19.08 6.17
CA TYR A 1111 2.44 -19.36 5.81
C TYR A 1111 1.45 -19.06 6.96
N GLU A 1112 1.98 -18.78 8.15
CA GLU A 1112 1.32 -18.32 9.39
C GLU A 1112 0.18 -19.21 9.91
N SER A 1113 0.34 -19.68 11.15
CA SER A 1113 -0.71 -20.35 11.93
C SER A 1113 -1.30 -21.61 11.27
N LEU A 1114 -0.64 -22.18 10.26
CA LEU A 1114 -1.08 -23.41 9.58
C LEU A 1114 -1.07 -24.61 10.55
N SER A 1115 -0.11 -24.68 11.47
CA SER A 1115 -0.01 -25.76 12.46
C SER A 1115 -0.80 -25.46 13.75
N ARG A 1116 -0.77 -24.20 14.23
CA ARG A 1116 -1.29 -23.76 15.54
C ARG A 1116 -2.78 -23.34 15.58
N GLY A 1117 -3.35 -22.86 14.47
CA GLY A 1117 -4.68 -22.23 14.44
C GLY A 1117 -4.71 -20.81 15.05
N TYR A 1118 -5.87 -20.14 14.97
CA TYR A 1118 -6.07 -18.77 15.47
C TYR A 1118 -6.29 -18.72 17.00
N GLU A 1119 -6.25 -17.54 17.61
CA GLU A 1119 -6.58 -17.30 19.04
C GLU A 1119 -8.11 -17.25 19.24
N ASP A 1120 -8.75 -18.38 18.98
CA ASP A 1120 -10.19 -18.53 18.81
C ASP A 1120 -10.95 -19.07 20.03
N THR A 1121 -10.25 -19.65 21.00
CA THR A 1121 -10.87 -20.19 22.23
C THR A 1121 -10.73 -19.25 23.43
N PRO A 1122 -11.69 -19.26 24.37
CA PRO A 1122 -11.62 -18.43 25.59
C PRO A 1122 -10.33 -18.65 26.39
N GLU A 1123 -9.83 -19.88 26.45
CA GLU A 1123 -8.60 -20.23 27.18
C GLU A 1123 -7.36 -19.64 26.51
N LYS A 1124 -7.31 -19.70 25.17
CA LYS A 1124 -6.27 -19.10 24.32
C LYS A 1124 -6.25 -17.57 24.47
N GLN A 1125 -7.41 -16.94 24.40
CA GLN A 1125 -7.56 -15.49 24.61
C GLN A 1125 -7.18 -15.08 26.04
N ALA A 1126 -7.60 -15.85 27.05
CA ALA A 1126 -7.24 -15.59 28.44
C ALA A 1126 -5.73 -15.74 28.68
N ARG A 1127 -5.07 -16.72 28.04
CA ARG A 1127 -3.60 -16.86 28.06
C ARG A 1127 -2.94 -15.66 27.39
N PHE A 1128 -3.35 -15.32 26.16
CA PHE A 1128 -2.80 -14.19 25.43
C PHE A 1128 -2.92 -12.88 26.22
N LEU A 1129 -4.06 -12.63 26.88
CA LEU A 1129 -4.24 -11.45 27.74
C LEU A 1129 -3.35 -11.47 29.00
N ARG A 1130 -2.99 -12.65 29.53
CA ARG A 1130 -1.98 -12.76 30.60
C ARG A 1130 -0.58 -12.41 30.09
N GLU A 1131 -0.19 -12.92 28.92
CA GLU A 1131 1.08 -12.60 28.27
C GLU A 1131 1.19 -11.10 27.96
N VAL A 1132 0.10 -10.49 27.48
CA VAL A 1132 -0.01 -9.02 27.29
C VAL A 1132 0.20 -8.28 28.60
N ARG A 1133 -0.47 -8.69 29.70
CA ARG A 1133 -0.31 -8.04 31.01
C ARG A 1133 1.13 -8.12 31.50
N TYR A 1134 1.74 -9.30 31.42
CA TYR A 1134 3.15 -9.47 31.80
C TYR A 1134 4.08 -8.56 31.00
N MET A 1135 3.93 -8.51 29.67
CA MET A 1135 4.72 -7.61 28.82
C MET A 1135 4.54 -6.15 29.21
N ARG A 1136 3.31 -5.71 29.50
CA ARG A 1136 3.04 -4.33 29.93
C ARG A 1136 3.61 -4.02 31.32
N GLU A 1137 3.53 -4.96 32.26
CA GLU A 1137 4.06 -4.81 33.62
C GLU A 1137 5.59 -4.76 33.62
N LYS A 1138 6.25 -5.66 32.89
CA LYS A 1138 7.71 -5.76 32.84
C LYS A 1138 8.35 -4.70 31.93
N TRP A 1139 7.81 -4.54 30.71
CA TRP A 1139 8.47 -3.77 29.64
C TRP A 1139 7.77 -2.45 29.30
N GLY A 1140 6.68 -2.08 29.98
CA GLY A 1140 5.84 -0.92 29.62
C GLY A 1140 6.61 0.37 29.32
N HIS A 1141 7.65 0.66 30.10
CA HIS A 1141 8.50 1.85 29.93
C HIS A 1141 9.22 1.91 28.57
N ILE A 1142 9.62 0.77 27.99
CA ILE A 1142 10.24 0.66 26.66
C ILE A 1142 9.16 0.52 25.58
N LEU A 1143 8.10 -0.26 25.84
CA LEU A 1143 7.01 -0.46 24.88
C LEU A 1143 6.35 0.88 24.47
N ASP A 1144 6.34 1.85 25.38
CA ASP A 1144 5.76 3.16 25.11
C ASP A 1144 6.71 4.13 24.39
N ASN A 1145 8.00 3.79 24.29
CA ASN A 1145 9.09 4.62 23.75
C ASN A 1145 10.07 3.78 22.91
N ASP A 1146 9.61 3.18 21.81
CA ASP A 1146 10.49 2.45 20.90
C ASP A 1146 11.51 3.39 20.23
N PRO A 1147 12.83 3.25 20.48
CA PRO A 1147 13.82 4.15 19.91
C PRO A 1147 13.88 4.09 18.38
N TYR A 1148 13.47 2.98 17.76
CA TYR A 1148 13.50 2.86 16.30
C TYR A 1148 12.19 3.26 15.61
N TYR A 1149 11.24 3.82 16.36
CA TYR A 1149 9.96 4.30 15.86
C TYR A 1149 9.68 5.73 16.31
N ASN A 1150 9.56 6.66 15.36
CA ASN A 1150 9.41 8.07 15.68
C ASN A 1150 8.03 8.34 16.36
N PRO A 1151 7.98 9.13 17.45
CA PRO A 1151 6.74 9.41 18.19
C PRO A 1151 5.67 10.17 17.40
N ASN A 1152 6.04 10.79 16.26
CA ASN A 1152 5.16 11.47 15.32
C ASN A 1152 4.44 10.51 14.37
N LEU A 1153 4.73 9.21 14.43
CA LEU A 1153 4.07 8.17 13.64
C LEU A 1153 3.01 7.44 14.48
N THR A 1154 1.94 6.97 13.84
CA THR A 1154 0.85 6.29 14.54
C THR A 1154 1.30 4.93 15.09
N ARG A 1155 0.81 4.56 16.27
CA ARG A 1155 0.96 3.20 16.83
C ARG A 1155 -0.29 2.34 16.66
N GLU A 1156 -1.27 2.83 15.92
CA GLU A 1156 -2.54 2.12 15.67
C GLU A 1156 -2.51 1.26 14.42
N LYS A 1157 -1.68 1.63 13.44
CA LYS A 1157 -1.59 0.98 12.14
C LYS A 1157 -0.14 0.66 11.80
N GLU A 1158 0.05 -0.40 11.03
CA GLU A 1158 1.36 -0.93 10.63
C GLU A 1158 1.96 -0.17 9.42
N ASP A 1159 1.41 0.99 9.05
CA ASP A 1159 1.63 1.71 7.78
C ASP A 1159 2.55 2.93 7.88
N PHE A 1160 3.01 3.29 9.08
CA PHE A 1160 3.82 4.49 9.36
C PHE A 1160 3.11 5.78 8.94
N SER A 1161 1.77 5.81 9.01
CA SER A 1161 1.02 7.04 8.81
C SER A 1161 1.29 8.05 9.95
N ILE A 1162 1.11 9.33 9.63
CA ILE A 1162 1.36 10.42 10.58
C ILE A 1162 0.37 10.33 11.75
N ARG A 1163 0.87 10.53 12.97
CA ARG A 1163 0.04 10.64 14.16
C ARG A 1163 -0.61 12.02 14.20
N VAL A 1164 -1.84 12.07 13.71
CA VAL A 1164 -2.70 13.27 13.67
C VAL A 1164 -3.95 13.13 14.48
#